data_AF-A0A8D8U6C8-F1
#
_entry.id   AF-A0A8D8U6C8-F1
#
_cell.length_a   1.000
_cell.length_b   1.000
_cell.length_c   1.000
_cell.angle_alpha   90.00
_cell.angle_beta   90.00
_cell.angle_gamma   90.00
#
_symmetry.space_group_name_H-M   'P 1'
#
loop_
_entity.id
_entity.type
_entity.pdbx_description
1 polymer ?
#
loop_
_entity_poly.entity_id
_entity_poly.type
_entity_poly.pdbx_seq_one_letter_code
_entity_poly.pdbx_strand_id
1 'polypeptide(L)'
;MSSSTKKTFGSRKFYALPEEYAVKSVSKFKSVSRKEDVSKLIKYIEENVIGRNTTFAGPYGRRKVVYCDYTASARSLQFIEDYILKEVLPAYGNTHTTTTLTSLQSTLFRHEARDIIRNAVHASEDDAVIFVGSGATGAVHKLIHGLGFTGSNPPIVFAGPYEHHSNLLPWKEISAKIIRIQETKEGFLDLVDLENQLQLHRNLQPDVQLIGVFSASSNITGILADDVATTLLLHQYGALAFWDYATAAPYVPLDMNPFLPTVDEKSVYKDAMFFSGHKFVGGIQTPGVLIAKKSLFKNSVPHGCGGGSVFFVSRDSHRYLKDVEMREEGGTGAIVESVRLGLAMQLKMYVGVQNIMSREEKVTKQMLSFMRNIPELILLGSNTVSQKRLAVFSFVVKHPRGMFLHHNFVCAVLNDVFGIQARGGCACAGPYAQDLLGIDEELAAEYEAVLMEDSRLDRHHLRRHGEGSSYEMLRPGFTRISLPYFMSESEIVFIMEAIKMTATEAWKLLPQYVVNPETAEWRHSTNTIFRDRKWLGNIRYVDGKMTVNERKVSSSQNPCPHDYNDILHTARNIFNKARKIAVRHPLADQCSMFNERTDKLRWFMLPSEAQDLLLGQTPKVRQTVPFAPAEYCERTNTTPTPLLSPPLGGGCVSPDLISIASSQQFSRHNSLSALDIKIKNDK
;
A
#
# COMPACT_ATOMS: atom_id res chain seq x y z
N MET A 1 -47.02 5.38 21.30
CA MET A 1 -46.81 5.77 19.89
C MET A 1 -45.33 6.10 19.72
N SER A 2 -44.49 5.12 19.37
CA SER A 2 -43.08 5.36 19.02
C SER A 2 -42.95 5.29 17.50
N SER A 3 -42.59 6.40 16.87
CA SER A 3 -42.27 6.42 15.44
C SER A 3 -40.91 5.75 15.24
N SER A 4 -40.89 4.58 14.62
CA SER A 4 -39.64 4.00 14.10
C SER A 4 -39.20 4.82 12.89
N THR A 5 -38.34 5.80 13.12
CA THR A 5 -37.56 6.43 12.05
C THR A 5 -36.64 5.38 11.47
N LYS A 6 -37.04 4.75 10.36
CA LYS A 6 -36.15 3.97 9.50
C LYS A 6 -34.97 4.88 9.13
N LYS A 7 -33.76 4.56 9.62
CA LYS A 7 -32.53 5.19 9.14
C LYS A 7 -32.37 4.79 7.67
N THR A 8 -32.58 5.74 6.76
CA THR A 8 -32.32 5.53 5.33
C THR A 8 -30.81 5.52 5.11
N PHE A 9 -30.21 4.34 5.06
CA PHE A 9 -28.83 4.17 4.62
C PHE A 9 -28.72 4.59 3.14
N GLY A 10 -27.77 5.50 2.84
CA GLY A 10 -27.20 5.72 1.50
C GLY A 10 -28.11 6.03 0.31
N SER A 11 -29.39 6.40 0.48
CA SER A 11 -30.30 6.65 -0.66
C SER A 11 -30.62 8.12 -0.95
N ARG A 12 -29.83 9.06 -0.41
CA ARG A 12 -29.97 10.47 -0.78
C ARG A 12 -29.37 10.73 -2.16
N LYS A 13 -30.23 10.71 -3.18
CA LYS A 13 -29.92 11.26 -4.50
C LYS A 13 -29.92 12.80 -4.41
N PHE A 14 -28.88 13.40 -3.84
CA PHE A 14 -28.73 14.86 -3.87
C PHE A 14 -28.68 15.41 -5.31
N TYR A 15 -28.27 14.56 -6.28
CA TYR A 15 -28.22 14.83 -7.73
C TYR A 15 -29.37 14.19 -8.50
N ALA A 16 -30.58 14.16 -7.95
CA ALA A 16 -31.72 14.03 -8.84
C ALA A 16 -31.74 15.31 -9.69
N LEU A 17 -31.32 15.19 -10.97
CA LEU A 17 -31.60 16.23 -11.96
C LEU A 17 -33.08 16.59 -11.80
N PRO A 18 -33.43 17.88 -11.63
CA PRO A 18 -34.83 18.26 -11.67
C PRO A 18 -35.46 17.67 -12.93
N GLU A 19 -36.73 17.27 -12.90
CA GLU A 19 -37.36 16.56 -14.05
C GLU A 19 -37.19 17.34 -15.37
N GLU A 20 -37.05 18.67 -15.29
CA GLU A 20 -36.77 19.59 -16.39
C GLU A 20 -35.39 19.39 -17.03
N TYR A 21 -34.39 18.94 -16.28
CA TYR A 21 -33.02 18.63 -16.71
C TYR A 21 -32.76 17.14 -16.88
N ALA A 22 -33.68 16.28 -16.44
CA ALA A 22 -33.62 14.84 -16.71
C ALA A 22 -33.69 14.64 -18.23
N VAL A 23 -32.53 14.38 -18.85
CA VAL A 23 -32.43 14.20 -20.30
C VAL A 23 -33.42 13.12 -20.72
N LYS A 24 -34.35 13.46 -21.64
CA LYS A 24 -35.36 12.56 -22.24
C LYS A 24 -34.77 11.34 -23.00
N SER A 25 -33.49 11.02 -22.85
CA SER A 25 -32.75 10.07 -23.69
C SER A 25 -32.34 8.75 -23.02
N VAL A 26 -32.84 8.39 -21.84
CA VAL A 26 -32.45 7.10 -21.22
C VAL A 26 -33.12 5.88 -21.89
N SER A 27 -34.02 6.07 -22.87
CA SER A 27 -34.79 4.97 -23.48
C SER A 27 -34.10 4.19 -24.62
N LYS A 28 -32.80 4.38 -24.88
CA LYS A 28 -32.08 3.62 -25.93
C LYS A 28 -30.66 3.18 -25.55
N PHE A 29 -30.46 2.62 -24.35
CA PHE A 29 -29.32 1.72 -24.17
C PHE A 29 -29.70 0.33 -24.64
N LYS A 30 -29.26 -0.04 -25.85
CA LYS A 30 -29.30 -1.43 -26.33
C LYS A 30 -28.62 -2.31 -25.29
N SER A 31 -29.25 -3.41 -24.92
CA SER A 31 -28.71 -4.41 -23.99
C SER A 31 -27.51 -5.13 -24.62
N VAL A 32 -26.33 -4.52 -24.48
CA VAL A 32 -25.05 -5.21 -24.65
C VAL A 32 -24.81 -6.04 -23.38
N SER A 33 -24.11 -7.16 -23.50
CA SER A 33 -23.78 -7.99 -22.35
C SER A 33 -22.92 -7.18 -21.36
N ARG A 34 -23.41 -7.04 -20.11
CA ARG A 34 -22.74 -6.26 -19.04
C ARG A 34 -21.27 -6.67 -18.81
N LYS A 35 -20.89 -7.91 -19.17
CA LYS A 35 -19.50 -8.40 -19.10
C LYS A 35 -18.61 -7.85 -20.23
N GLU A 36 -19.12 -7.79 -21.47
CA GLU A 36 -18.36 -7.24 -22.60
C GLU A 36 -18.05 -5.75 -22.40
N ASP A 37 -18.97 -5.01 -21.75
CA ASP A 37 -18.79 -3.59 -21.45
C ASP A 37 -17.69 -3.35 -20.41
N VAL A 38 -17.57 -4.21 -19.39
CA VAL A 38 -16.52 -4.08 -18.36
C VAL A 38 -15.14 -4.40 -18.94
N SER A 39 -15.01 -5.44 -19.76
CA SER A 39 -13.73 -5.75 -20.41
C SER A 39 -13.25 -4.62 -21.34
N LYS A 40 -14.17 -3.99 -22.08
CA LYS A 40 -13.87 -2.80 -22.88
C LYS A 40 -13.44 -1.62 -22.01
N LEU A 41 -14.13 -1.40 -20.88
CA LEU A 41 -13.78 -0.33 -19.94
C LEU A 41 -12.39 -0.55 -19.31
N ILE A 42 -12.06 -1.78 -18.89
CA ILE A 42 -10.73 -2.12 -18.37
C ILE A 42 -9.64 -1.83 -19.41
N LYS A 43 -9.86 -2.25 -20.65
CA LYS A 43 -8.95 -1.95 -21.76
C LYS A 43 -8.83 -0.44 -22.01
N TYR A 44 -9.96 0.28 -21.95
CA TYR A 44 -9.98 1.74 -22.10
C TYR A 44 -9.17 2.43 -20.99
N ILE A 45 -9.26 1.96 -19.74
CA ILE A 45 -8.42 2.45 -18.63
C ILE A 45 -6.95 2.21 -18.95
N GLU A 46 -6.58 0.99 -19.34
CA GLU A 46 -5.20 0.60 -19.67
C GLU A 46 -4.62 1.52 -20.77
N GLU A 47 -5.35 1.72 -21.87
CA GLU A 47 -4.91 2.53 -23.02
C GLU A 47 -4.78 4.02 -22.70
N ASN A 48 -5.53 4.53 -21.71
CA ASN A 48 -5.56 5.95 -21.34
C ASN A 48 -4.65 6.31 -20.16
N VAL A 49 -3.86 5.37 -19.64
CA VAL A 49 -2.84 5.69 -18.62
C VAL A 49 -1.81 6.66 -19.21
N ILE A 50 -1.76 7.88 -18.66
CA ILE A 50 -0.79 8.89 -19.08
C ILE A 50 0.62 8.38 -18.76
N GLY A 51 1.45 8.35 -19.81
CA GLY A 51 2.83 7.87 -19.73
C GLY A 51 3.01 6.37 -19.98
N ARG A 52 1.96 5.62 -20.34
CA ARG A 52 2.06 4.20 -20.75
C ARG A 52 3.09 3.95 -21.85
N ASN A 53 3.19 4.86 -22.81
CA ASN A 53 4.13 4.77 -23.93
C ASN A 53 5.40 5.61 -23.73
N THR A 54 5.63 6.11 -22.52
CA THR A 54 6.87 6.82 -22.19
C THR A 54 8.05 5.88 -22.33
N THR A 55 9.14 6.39 -22.92
CA THR A 55 10.42 5.70 -23.00
C THR A 55 11.49 6.50 -22.28
N PHE A 56 12.55 5.82 -21.87
CA PHE A 56 13.75 6.43 -21.32
C PHE A 56 15.01 5.75 -21.88
N ALA A 57 16.12 6.46 -21.89
CA ALA A 57 17.44 5.95 -22.23
C ALA A 57 18.08 5.27 -21.01
N GLY A 58 18.33 3.97 -21.13
CA GLY A 58 19.08 3.17 -20.15
C GLY A 58 20.47 2.76 -20.66
N PRO A 59 21.28 2.10 -19.80
CA PRO A 59 22.62 1.65 -20.17
C PRO A 59 22.64 0.58 -21.29
N TYR A 60 21.53 -0.13 -21.46
CA TYR A 60 21.35 -1.17 -22.47
C TYR A 60 20.45 -0.72 -23.64
N GLY A 61 20.35 0.60 -23.87
CA GLY A 61 19.51 1.21 -24.89
C GLY A 61 18.18 1.75 -24.33
N ARG A 62 17.30 2.20 -25.23
CA ARG A 62 15.98 2.72 -24.81
C ARG A 62 15.08 1.61 -24.29
N ARG A 63 14.27 1.94 -23.29
CA ARG A 63 13.24 1.06 -22.72
C ARG A 63 11.91 1.79 -22.60
N LYS A 64 10.82 1.05 -22.77
CA LYS A 64 9.46 1.50 -22.45
C LYS A 64 9.25 1.38 -20.94
N VAL A 65 8.59 2.35 -20.34
CA VAL A 65 8.23 2.31 -18.92
C VAL A 65 7.13 1.27 -18.71
N VAL A 66 7.40 0.24 -17.91
CA VAL A 66 6.41 -0.71 -17.40
C VAL A 66 6.26 -0.45 -15.90
N TYR A 67 5.15 0.18 -15.50
CA TYR A 67 5.01 0.69 -14.13
C TYR A 67 4.41 -0.37 -13.21
N CYS A 68 5.14 -0.78 -12.17
CA CYS A 68 4.73 -1.84 -11.24
C CYS A 68 4.73 -1.37 -9.77
N ASP A 69 4.53 -0.08 -9.50
CA ASP A 69 4.54 0.50 -8.14
C ASP A 69 3.22 1.22 -7.79
N TYR A 70 2.11 0.69 -8.29
CA TYR A 70 0.74 1.16 -8.01
C TYR A 70 0.37 1.15 -6.52
N THR A 71 0.96 0.28 -5.70
CA THR A 71 0.77 0.29 -4.24
C THR A 71 1.31 1.58 -3.59
N ALA A 72 2.36 2.19 -4.14
CA ALA A 72 2.87 3.47 -3.66
C ALA A 72 1.99 4.61 -4.16
N SER A 73 1.73 4.68 -5.47
CA SER A 73 0.84 5.65 -6.08
C SER A 73 0.42 5.17 -7.47
N ALA A 74 -0.79 5.49 -7.88
CA ALA A 74 -1.25 5.21 -9.23
C ALA A 74 -0.88 6.33 -10.21
N ARG A 75 -1.40 6.23 -11.45
CA ARG A 75 -1.13 7.14 -12.58
C ARG A 75 -2.39 7.92 -12.98
N SER A 76 -2.23 9.09 -13.60
CA SER A 76 -3.34 9.84 -14.22
C SER A 76 -3.93 9.11 -15.44
N LEU A 77 -5.19 9.45 -15.74
CA LEU A 77 -5.90 9.00 -16.95
C LEU A 77 -6.20 10.19 -17.86
N GLN A 78 -5.94 10.04 -19.15
CA GLN A 78 -6.10 11.13 -20.13
C GLN A 78 -7.51 11.74 -20.11
N PHE A 79 -8.55 10.90 -20.11
CA PHE A 79 -9.93 11.39 -20.15
C PHE A 79 -10.38 12.11 -18.86
N ILE A 80 -9.78 11.80 -17.71
CA ILE A 80 -10.06 12.54 -16.45
C ILE A 80 -9.38 13.91 -16.52
N GLU A 81 -8.11 13.96 -16.91
CA GLU A 81 -7.40 15.24 -17.02
C GLU A 81 -8.01 16.14 -18.11
N ASP A 82 -8.48 15.57 -19.23
CA ASP A 82 -9.19 16.30 -20.27
C ASP A 82 -10.49 16.93 -19.75
N TYR A 83 -11.26 16.20 -18.95
CA TYR A 83 -12.49 16.73 -18.34
C TYR A 83 -12.17 17.84 -17.34
N ILE A 84 -11.14 17.65 -16.49
CA ILE A 84 -10.70 18.67 -15.55
C ILE A 84 -10.27 19.93 -16.29
N LEU A 85 -9.48 19.79 -17.35
CA LEU A 85 -8.97 20.91 -18.14
C LEU A 85 -10.08 21.69 -18.85
N LYS A 86 -11.09 20.99 -19.39
CA LYS A 86 -12.12 21.58 -20.26
C LYS A 86 -13.37 22.03 -19.52
N GLU A 87 -13.75 21.35 -18.45
CA GLU A 87 -15.03 21.58 -17.76
C GLU A 87 -14.85 22.12 -16.33
N VAL A 88 -13.83 21.67 -15.60
CA VAL A 88 -13.65 22.04 -14.18
C VAL A 88 -12.86 23.35 -14.04
N LEU A 89 -11.68 23.43 -14.66
CA LEU A 89 -10.81 24.61 -14.53
C LEU A 89 -11.41 25.90 -15.08
N PRO A 90 -12.14 25.91 -16.22
CA PRO A 90 -12.78 27.13 -16.71
C PRO A 90 -13.90 27.66 -15.80
N ALA A 91 -14.55 26.77 -15.05
CA ALA A 91 -15.59 27.12 -14.08
C ALA A 91 -15.04 27.37 -12.66
N TYR A 92 -13.71 27.37 -12.47
CA TYR A 92 -13.10 27.46 -11.15
C TYR A 92 -13.32 28.84 -10.49
N GLY A 93 -13.81 28.79 -9.25
CA GLY A 93 -13.89 29.92 -8.33
C GLY A 93 -13.73 29.42 -6.89
N ASN A 94 -13.18 30.24 -5.99
CA ASN A 94 -13.01 29.81 -4.60
C ASN A 94 -14.36 29.53 -3.95
N THR A 95 -14.41 28.55 -3.04
CA THR A 95 -15.61 28.16 -2.29
C THR A 95 -15.91 29.18 -1.18
N HIS A 96 -16.98 28.98 -0.41
CA HIS A 96 -17.46 29.81 0.73
C HIS A 96 -18.35 31.00 0.37
N THR A 97 -18.30 31.50 -0.87
CA THR A 97 -19.28 32.46 -1.39
C THR A 97 -19.93 31.90 -2.66
N THR A 98 -21.25 31.88 -2.75
CA THR A 98 -21.99 31.23 -3.85
C THR A 98 -22.71 32.21 -4.77
N THR A 99 -22.37 33.50 -4.67
CA THR A 99 -23.04 34.58 -5.44
C THR A 99 -22.67 34.57 -6.92
N THR A 100 -21.45 34.17 -7.26
CA THR A 100 -20.97 34.16 -8.66
C THR A 100 -21.06 32.78 -9.27
N LEU A 101 -21.22 32.71 -10.59
CA LEU A 101 -21.38 31.44 -11.31
C LEU A 101 -20.24 30.45 -11.05
N THR A 102 -18.98 30.91 -11.12
CA THR A 102 -17.80 30.05 -10.96
C THR A 102 -17.63 29.57 -9.52
N SER A 103 -17.88 30.43 -8.54
CA SER A 103 -17.82 30.07 -7.11
C SER A 103 -18.94 29.12 -6.72
N LEU A 104 -20.16 29.32 -7.26
CA LEU A 104 -21.28 28.40 -7.11
C LEU A 104 -20.95 27.05 -7.75
N GLN A 105 -20.51 27.02 -9.00
CA GLN A 105 -20.22 25.77 -9.72
C GLN A 105 -19.11 24.96 -9.04
N SER A 106 -18.04 25.62 -8.60
CA SER A 106 -16.94 24.96 -7.85
C SER A 106 -17.41 24.40 -6.51
N THR A 107 -18.32 25.12 -5.83
CA THR A 107 -18.94 24.64 -4.59
C THR A 107 -19.77 23.39 -4.86
N LEU A 108 -20.64 23.42 -5.87
CA LEU A 108 -21.45 22.27 -6.27
C LEU A 108 -20.58 21.07 -6.60
N PHE A 109 -19.61 21.20 -7.52
CA PHE A 109 -18.68 20.13 -7.86
C PHE A 109 -17.98 19.50 -6.66
N ARG A 110 -17.58 20.30 -5.67
CA ARG A 110 -16.99 19.78 -4.43
C ARG A 110 -17.99 19.00 -3.58
N HIS A 111 -19.24 19.45 -3.50
CA HIS A 111 -20.31 18.69 -2.84
C HIS A 111 -20.60 17.38 -3.57
N GLU A 112 -20.66 17.38 -4.90
CA GLU A 112 -20.93 16.14 -5.68
C GLU A 112 -19.82 15.13 -5.53
N ALA A 113 -18.56 15.59 -5.55
CA ALA A 113 -17.43 14.73 -5.26
C ALA A 113 -17.56 14.06 -3.88
N ARG A 114 -17.95 14.81 -2.85
CA ARG A 114 -18.14 14.28 -1.50
C ARG A 114 -19.28 13.28 -1.43
N ASP A 115 -20.38 13.55 -2.11
CA ASP A 115 -21.54 12.65 -2.16
C ASP A 115 -21.25 11.37 -2.94
N ILE A 116 -20.51 11.45 -4.03
CA ILE A 116 -20.03 10.26 -4.77
C ILE A 116 -19.22 9.38 -3.82
N ILE A 117 -18.31 9.96 -3.05
CA ILE A 117 -17.51 9.23 -2.06
C ILE A 117 -18.40 8.66 -0.95
N ARG A 118 -19.31 9.48 -0.38
CA ARG A 118 -20.25 9.07 0.67
C ARG A 118 -21.06 7.84 0.28
N ASN A 119 -21.61 7.86 -0.93
CA ASN A 119 -22.38 6.74 -1.48
C ASN A 119 -21.49 5.52 -1.75
N ALA A 120 -20.30 5.72 -2.31
CA ALA A 120 -19.37 4.64 -2.62
C ALA A 120 -18.80 3.93 -1.38
N VAL A 121 -18.87 4.55 -0.20
CA VAL A 121 -18.44 3.96 1.08
C VAL A 121 -19.59 3.60 2.02
N HIS A 122 -20.84 3.69 1.55
CA HIS A 122 -22.04 3.49 2.38
C HIS A 122 -22.06 4.32 3.68
N ALA A 123 -21.55 5.56 3.62
CA ALA A 123 -21.64 6.48 4.74
C ALA A 123 -23.08 7.01 4.92
N SER A 124 -23.47 7.17 6.17
CA SER A 124 -24.78 7.67 6.60
C SER A 124 -24.71 9.14 7.02
N GLU A 125 -25.84 9.72 7.43
CA GLU A 125 -25.91 11.09 7.96
C GLU A 125 -25.16 11.26 9.29
N ASP A 126 -24.93 10.17 10.01
CA ASP A 126 -24.16 10.15 11.26
C ASP A 126 -22.64 10.15 10.99
N ASP A 127 -22.24 10.02 9.72
CA ASP A 127 -20.86 9.98 9.26
C ASP A 127 -20.45 11.31 8.61
N ALA A 128 -19.23 11.76 8.89
CA ALA A 128 -18.60 12.88 8.22
C ALA A 128 -17.61 12.35 7.16
N VAL A 129 -17.67 12.90 5.94
CA VAL A 129 -16.70 12.67 4.86
C VAL A 129 -15.84 13.92 4.72
N ILE A 130 -14.61 13.84 5.19
CA ILE A 130 -13.69 14.97 5.31
C ILE A 130 -12.52 14.77 4.36
N PHE A 131 -12.30 15.76 3.50
CA PHE A 131 -11.09 15.83 2.69
C PHE A 131 -9.92 16.33 3.54
N VAL A 132 -8.82 15.60 3.50
CA VAL A 132 -7.60 15.91 4.25
C VAL A 132 -6.42 16.03 3.29
N GLY A 133 -5.36 16.75 3.69
CA GLY A 133 -4.21 17.01 2.84
C GLY A 133 -3.46 15.74 2.40
N SER A 134 -2.36 15.41 3.09
CA SER A 134 -1.39 14.39 2.67
C SER A 134 -1.87 12.94 2.87
N GLY A 135 -2.94 12.55 2.19
CA GLY A 135 -3.44 11.17 2.17
C GLY A 135 -3.97 10.67 3.53
N ALA A 136 -3.92 9.35 3.72
CA ALA A 136 -4.28 8.66 4.96
C ALA A 136 -3.54 9.20 6.19
N THR A 137 -2.28 9.64 6.06
CA THR A 137 -1.53 10.26 7.16
C THR A 137 -2.25 11.49 7.71
N GLY A 138 -2.73 12.38 6.83
CA GLY A 138 -3.49 13.56 7.23
C GLY A 138 -4.83 13.20 7.89
N ALA A 139 -5.42 12.06 7.50
CA ALA A 139 -6.66 11.56 8.09
C ALA A 139 -6.44 11.10 9.53
N VAL A 140 -5.36 10.36 9.80
CA VAL A 140 -5.02 9.88 11.15
C VAL A 140 -4.75 11.05 12.09
N HIS A 141 -3.95 12.05 11.68
CA HIS A 141 -3.71 13.24 12.50
C HIS A 141 -5.00 14.00 12.81
N LYS A 142 -5.87 14.18 11.81
CA LYS A 142 -7.17 14.84 12.00
C LYS A 142 -8.08 14.05 12.93
N LEU A 143 -8.13 12.72 12.80
CA LEU A 143 -8.92 11.85 13.64
C LEU A 143 -8.46 11.94 15.11
N ILE A 144 -7.15 11.80 15.35
CA ILE A 144 -6.56 11.93 16.69
C ILE A 144 -6.89 13.29 17.31
N HIS A 145 -6.75 14.37 16.54
CA HIS A 145 -7.11 15.71 17.01
C HIS A 145 -8.61 15.84 17.34
N GLY A 146 -9.47 15.27 16.50
CA GLY A 146 -10.92 15.27 16.70
C GLY A 146 -11.35 14.55 17.96
N LEU A 147 -10.69 13.43 18.31
CA LEU A 147 -10.95 12.65 19.53
C LEU A 147 -10.66 13.45 20.80
N GLY A 148 -9.74 14.41 20.74
CA GLY A 148 -9.47 15.35 21.83
C GLY A 148 -8.83 14.71 23.07
N PHE A 149 -7.99 13.69 22.89
CA PHE A 149 -7.24 13.11 24.01
C PHE A 149 -6.31 14.16 24.63
N THR A 150 -6.40 14.31 25.95
CA THR A 150 -5.47 15.12 26.74
C THR A 150 -4.32 14.22 27.23
N GLY A 151 -3.11 14.75 27.35
CA GLY A 151 -1.93 13.98 27.76
C GLY A 151 -2.04 13.28 29.13
N SER A 152 -3.07 13.59 29.93
CA SER A 152 -3.37 12.98 31.22
C SER A 152 -4.08 11.62 31.15
N ASN A 153 -4.66 11.24 30.01
CA ASN A 153 -5.35 9.95 29.86
C ASN A 153 -5.23 9.41 28.43
N PRO A 154 -4.03 8.96 28.02
CA PRO A 154 -3.82 8.42 26.68
C PRO A 154 -4.58 7.09 26.47
N PRO A 155 -5.02 6.79 25.24
CA PRO A 155 -5.72 5.55 24.96
C PRO A 155 -4.78 4.33 24.92
N ILE A 156 -5.38 3.13 24.94
CA ILE A 156 -4.69 1.88 24.58
C ILE A 156 -5.06 1.56 23.13
N VAL A 157 -4.05 1.37 22.30
CA VAL A 157 -4.18 1.16 20.86
C VAL A 157 -3.71 -0.25 20.50
N PHE A 158 -4.62 -1.07 19.97
CA PHE A 158 -4.32 -2.38 19.42
C PHE A 158 -4.02 -2.21 17.93
N ALA A 159 -2.80 -2.55 17.54
CA ALA A 159 -2.32 -2.40 16.17
C ALA A 159 -2.05 -3.78 15.55
N GLY A 160 -2.40 -3.96 14.28
CA GLY A 160 -2.11 -5.19 13.55
C GLY A 160 -0.61 -5.45 13.33
N PRO A 161 -0.25 -6.65 12.84
CA PRO A 161 1.16 -7.00 12.64
C PRO A 161 1.82 -6.20 11.50
N TYR A 162 1.03 -5.72 10.53
CA TYR A 162 1.50 -5.10 9.28
C TYR A 162 1.11 -3.63 9.11
N GLU A 163 0.97 -2.89 10.21
CA GLU A 163 0.59 -1.48 10.15
C GLU A 163 1.64 -0.59 9.46
N HIS A 164 1.15 0.29 8.59
CA HIS A 164 1.95 1.35 8.00
C HIS A 164 2.34 2.39 9.06
N HIS A 165 3.51 3.02 8.92
CA HIS A 165 4.00 4.04 9.87
C HIS A 165 2.99 5.17 10.12
N SER A 166 2.27 5.61 9.08
CA SER A 166 1.19 6.60 9.19
C SER A 166 0.03 6.19 10.10
N ASN A 167 -0.19 4.89 10.31
CA ASN A 167 -1.23 4.35 11.19
C ASN A 167 -0.70 3.95 12.58
N LEU A 168 0.58 4.21 12.86
CA LEU A 168 1.24 3.79 14.11
C LEU A 168 1.92 4.95 14.84
N LEU A 169 2.78 5.72 14.15
CA LEU A 169 3.58 6.76 14.78
C LEU A 169 2.72 7.87 15.42
N PRO A 170 1.65 8.40 14.78
CA PRO A 170 0.83 9.44 15.39
C PRO A 170 0.23 9.04 16.75
N TRP A 171 -0.04 7.75 16.96
CA TRP A 171 -0.53 7.23 18.25
C TRP A 171 0.58 7.19 19.31
N LYS A 172 1.81 6.82 18.92
CA LYS A 172 2.98 6.86 19.82
C LYS A 172 3.28 8.28 20.29
N GLU A 173 3.17 9.26 19.40
CA GLU A 173 3.46 10.68 19.72
C GLU A 173 2.46 11.31 20.71
N ILE A 174 1.27 10.72 20.88
CA ILE A 174 0.32 11.11 21.93
C ILE A 174 0.42 10.24 23.19
N SER A 175 1.53 9.50 23.33
CA SER A 175 1.80 8.59 24.45
C SER A 175 0.77 7.46 24.59
N ALA A 176 0.09 7.06 23.51
CA ALA A 176 -0.79 5.90 23.55
C ALA A 176 0.01 4.62 23.85
N LYS A 177 -0.55 3.75 24.68
CA LYS A 177 0.02 2.42 24.91
C LYS A 177 -0.30 1.55 23.70
N ILE A 178 0.72 1.20 22.93
CA ILE A 178 0.58 0.34 21.75
C ILE A 178 0.67 -1.13 22.15
N ILE A 179 -0.36 -1.90 21.84
CA ILE A 179 -0.38 -3.35 21.93
C ILE A 179 -0.36 -3.90 20.51
N ARG A 180 0.71 -4.60 20.15
CA ARG A 180 0.85 -5.23 18.83
C ARG A 180 0.14 -6.58 18.87
N ILE A 181 -0.79 -6.79 17.94
CA ILE A 181 -1.47 -8.07 17.75
C ILE A 181 -0.64 -8.94 16.80
N GLN A 182 -0.54 -10.21 17.14
CA GLN A 182 0.26 -11.16 16.40
C GLN A 182 -0.33 -11.52 15.03
N GLU A 183 0.53 -12.07 14.18
CA GLU A 183 0.17 -12.65 12.90
C GLU A 183 -0.04 -14.16 13.06
N THR A 184 -1.06 -14.73 12.41
CA THR A 184 -1.22 -16.20 12.34
C THR A 184 -0.15 -16.81 11.44
N LYS A 185 0.04 -18.14 11.50
CA LYS A 185 0.97 -18.86 10.61
C LYS A 185 0.64 -18.71 9.11
N GLU A 186 -0.59 -18.36 8.79
CA GLU A 186 -1.08 -18.10 7.43
C GLU A 186 -0.95 -16.62 7.03
N GLY A 187 -0.43 -15.75 7.88
CA GLY A 187 -0.21 -14.34 7.58
C GLY A 187 -1.40 -13.41 7.87
N PHE A 188 -2.41 -13.87 8.63
CA PHE A 188 -3.57 -13.05 8.97
C PHE A 188 -3.41 -12.35 10.33
N LEU A 189 -4.25 -11.35 10.60
CA LEU A 189 -4.41 -10.81 11.94
C LEU A 189 -4.95 -11.90 12.87
N ASP A 190 -4.25 -12.19 13.97
CA ASP A 190 -4.69 -13.20 14.94
C ASP A 190 -5.82 -12.66 15.82
N LEU A 191 -7.06 -13.04 15.49
CA LEU A 191 -8.25 -12.63 16.24
C LEU A 191 -8.30 -13.24 17.65
N VAL A 192 -7.65 -14.39 17.88
CA VAL A 192 -7.60 -15.01 19.21
C VAL A 192 -6.67 -14.22 20.11
N ASP A 193 -5.50 -13.83 19.60
CA ASP A 193 -4.61 -12.91 20.31
C ASP A 193 -5.29 -11.56 20.57
N LEU A 194 -5.97 -10.99 19.57
CA LEU A 194 -6.74 -9.74 19.75
C LEU A 194 -7.77 -9.86 20.87
N GLU A 195 -8.57 -10.93 20.92
CA GLU A 195 -9.57 -11.15 21.97
C GLU A 195 -8.92 -11.22 23.36
N ASN A 196 -7.82 -11.98 23.48
CA ASN A 196 -7.09 -12.10 24.74
C ASN A 196 -6.53 -10.75 25.23
N GLN A 197 -5.94 -9.96 24.32
CA GLN A 197 -5.40 -8.64 24.66
C GLN A 197 -6.51 -7.65 25.02
N LEU A 198 -7.64 -7.65 24.29
CA LEU A 198 -8.80 -6.83 24.61
C LEU A 198 -9.37 -7.16 25.99
N GLN A 199 -9.55 -8.45 26.29
CA GLN A 199 -10.05 -8.90 27.59
C GLN A 199 -9.11 -8.49 28.73
N LEU A 200 -7.80 -8.72 28.55
CA LEU A 200 -6.78 -8.35 29.54
C LEU A 200 -6.83 -6.85 29.85
N HIS A 201 -6.77 -6.00 28.82
CA HIS A 201 -6.70 -4.56 29.01
C HIS A 201 -8.01 -3.94 29.46
N ARG A 202 -9.16 -4.48 29.03
CA ARG A 202 -10.46 -4.05 29.54
C ARG A 202 -10.61 -4.33 31.04
N ASN A 203 -10.09 -5.47 31.51
CA ASN A 203 -10.13 -5.84 32.93
C ASN A 203 -9.16 -5.01 33.78
N LEU A 204 -7.96 -4.75 33.27
CA LEU A 204 -6.94 -4.00 34.00
C LEU A 204 -7.21 -2.49 34.03
N GLN A 205 -7.82 -1.95 32.98
CA GLN A 205 -7.95 -0.50 32.74
C GLN A 205 -9.37 -0.15 32.22
N PRO A 206 -10.43 -0.36 33.03
CA PRO A 206 -11.82 -0.27 32.57
C PRO A 206 -12.22 1.11 32.04
N ASP A 207 -11.65 2.19 32.62
CA ASP A 207 -11.95 3.58 32.27
C ASP A 207 -11.13 4.12 31.08
N VAL A 208 -10.17 3.35 30.57
CA VAL A 208 -9.32 3.76 29.44
C VAL A 208 -10.01 3.43 28.13
N GLN A 209 -9.96 4.38 27.19
CA GLN A 209 -10.48 4.15 25.84
C GLN A 209 -9.59 3.14 25.12
N LEU A 210 -10.21 2.03 24.70
CA LEU A 210 -9.60 1.02 23.83
C LEU A 210 -9.85 1.40 22.36
N ILE A 211 -8.85 1.24 21.51
CA ILE A 211 -8.92 1.57 20.08
C ILE A 211 -8.21 0.48 19.29
N GLY A 212 -8.88 -0.11 18.30
CA GLY A 212 -8.25 -0.93 17.27
C GLY A 212 -7.88 -0.09 16.06
N VAL A 213 -6.63 -0.16 15.61
CA VAL A 213 -6.14 0.49 14.38
C VAL A 213 -5.57 -0.58 13.46
N PHE A 214 -6.28 -0.85 12.35
CA PHE A 214 -5.95 -1.98 11.48
C PHE A 214 -5.90 -1.58 10.01
N SER A 215 -4.90 -2.10 9.32
CA SER A 215 -4.80 -2.00 7.87
C SER A 215 -5.74 -3.01 7.20
N ALA A 216 -6.61 -2.55 6.30
CA ALA A 216 -7.50 -3.44 5.53
C ALA A 216 -6.71 -4.34 4.56
N SER A 217 -5.50 -3.93 4.17
CA SER A 217 -4.56 -4.75 3.40
C SER A 217 -3.12 -4.36 3.69
N SER A 218 -2.25 -5.37 3.86
CA SER A 218 -0.81 -5.15 3.97
C SER A 218 -0.24 -4.50 2.70
N ASN A 219 0.53 -3.42 2.85
CA ASN A 219 1.22 -2.78 1.73
C ASN A 219 2.49 -3.53 1.30
N ILE A 220 2.88 -4.59 2.02
CA ILE A 220 4.02 -5.46 1.71
C ILE A 220 3.54 -6.73 1.03
N THR A 221 2.59 -7.45 1.64
CA THR A 221 2.15 -8.78 1.19
C THR A 221 0.83 -8.72 0.42
N GLY A 222 0.07 -7.63 0.49
CA GLY A 222 -1.26 -7.53 -0.11
C GLY A 222 -2.35 -8.33 0.60
N ILE A 223 -2.02 -9.09 1.66
CA ILE A 223 -2.99 -9.89 2.42
C ILE A 223 -4.10 -8.98 2.95
N LEU A 224 -5.36 -9.43 2.80
CA LEU A 224 -6.54 -8.71 3.28
C LEU A 224 -6.87 -9.11 4.72
N ALA A 225 -7.22 -8.13 5.54
CA ALA A 225 -7.82 -8.35 6.86
C ALA A 225 -9.32 -8.68 6.73
N ASP A 226 -9.87 -9.38 7.72
CA ASP A 226 -11.32 -9.52 7.87
C ASP A 226 -11.85 -8.34 8.70
N ASP A 227 -12.18 -7.26 8.00
CA ASP A 227 -12.57 -6.00 8.63
C ASP A 227 -13.87 -6.11 9.43
N VAL A 228 -14.76 -7.01 9.02
CA VAL A 228 -16.04 -7.25 9.67
C VAL A 228 -15.86 -8.02 10.97
N ALA A 229 -15.13 -9.14 10.94
CA ALA A 229 -14.91 -9.97 12.12
C ALA A 229 -14.09 -9.23 13.19
N THR A 230 -13.04 -8.51 12.78
CA THR A 230 -12.24 -7.69 13.68
C THR A 230 -13.07 -6.56 14.32
N THR A 231 -13.91 -5.87 13.54
CA THR A 231 -14.77 -4.79 14.07
C THR A 231 -15.77 -5.33 15.10
N LEU A 232 -16.38 -6.49 14.84
CA LEU A 232 -17.29 -7.14 15.79
C LEU A 232 -16.62 -7.39 17.13
N LEU A 233 -15.41 -7.96 17.08
CA LEU A 233 -14.65 -8.29 18.27
C LEU A 233 -14.27 -7.04 19.05
N LEU A 234 -13.80 -5.97 18.39
CA LEU A 234 -13.50 -4.70 19.06
C LEU A 234 -14.71 -4.13 19.80
N HIS A 235 -15.86 -4.08 19.14
CA HIS A 235 -17.08 -3.53 19.72
C HIS A 235 -17.62 -4.35 20.90
N GLN A 236 -17.44 -5.67 20.91
CA GLN A 236 -17.81 -6.51 22.06
C GLN A 236 -17.10 -6.10 23.35
N TYR A 237 -15.89 -5.54 23.24
CA TYR A 237 -15.11 -5.03 24.36
C TYR A 237 -15.17 -3.51 24.50
N GLY A 238 -16.09 -2.82 23.81
CA GLY A 238 -16.26 -1.37 23.85
C GLY A 238 -15.05 -0.58 23.29
N ALA A 239 -14.26 -1.20 22.43
CA ALA A 239 -13.17 -0.54 21.71
C ALA A 239 -13.68 0.14 20.44
N LEU A 240 -13.01 1.22 20.00
CA LEU A 240 -13.31 1.85 18.71
C LEU A 240 -12.60 1.13 17.56
N ALA A 241 -13.20 1.05 16.38
CA ALA A 241 -12.65 0.38 15.19
C ALA A 241 -12.24 1.38 14.10
N PHE A 242 -10.93 1.59 13.94
CA PHE A 242 -10.34 2.47 12.92
C PHE A 242 -9.60 1.68 11.84
N TRP A 243 -9.91 1.97 10.58
CA TRP A 243 -9.41 1.21 9.44
C TRP A 243 -8.60 2.03 8.44
N ASP A 244 -7.36 1.61 8.21
CA ASP A 244 -6.51 2.10 7.12
C ASP A 244 -6.80 1.33 5.82
N TYR A 245 -7.46 2.01 4.89
CA TYR A 245 -7.75 1.49 3.54
C TYR A 245 -6.77 2.01 2.49
N ALA A 246 -5.67 2.68 2.84
CA ALA A 246 -4.79 3.30 1.85
C ALA A 246 -4.37 2.32 0.75
N THR A 247 -3.94 1.10 1.09
CA THR A 247 -3.59 0.08 0.09
C THR A 247 -4.81 -0.55 -0.58
N ALA A 248 -5.88 -0.78 0.18
CA ALA A 248 -7.01 -1.59 -0.26
C ALA A 248 -8.06 -0.83 -1.09
N ALA A 249 -8.26 0.45 -0.81
CA ALA A 249 -9.37 1.27 -1.33
C ALA A 249 -9.56 1.25 -2.85
N PRO A 250 -8.51 1.22 -3.69
CA PRO A 250 -8.68 1.13 -5.13
C PRO A 250 -9.32 -0.17 -5.61
N TYR A 251 -9.31 -1.22 -4.78
CA TYR A 251 -9.62 -2.59 -5.19
C TYR A 251 -10.84 -3.19 -4.47
N VAL A 252 -10.89 -3.06 -3.14
CA VAL A 252 -11.84 -3.77 -2.27
C VAL A 252 -13.15 -2.99 -2.06
N PRO A 253 -14.24 -3.61 -1.56
CA PRO A 253 -15.41 -2.83 -1.15
C PRO A 253 -15.04 -1.91 0.01
N LEU A 254 -15.52 -0.67 -0.05
CA LEU A 254 -15.42 0.29 1.05
C LEU A 254 -16.82 0.35 1.67
N ASP A 255 -16.93 -0.02 2.94
CA ASP A 255 -18.23 -0.02 3.62
C ASP A 255 -18.07 0.45 5.07
N MET A 256 -18.52 1.68 5.32
CA MET A 256 -18.52 2.32 6.63
C MET A 256 -19.62 1.75 7.54
N ASN A 257 -20.72 1.27 6.97
CA ASN A 257 -21.88 0.75 7.69
C ASN A 257 -22.38 -0.57 7.08
N PRO A 258 -21.60 -1.66 7.19
CA PRO A 258 -22.02 -2.95 6.66
C PRO A 258 -23.35 -3.39 7.26
N PHE A 259 -24.20 -4.00 6.44
CA PHE A 259 -25.45 -4.61 6.90
C PHE A 259 -25.33 -6.14 6.90
N LEU A 260 -25.44 -6.76 8.07
CA LEU A 260 -25.48 -8.20 8.24
C LEU A 260 -26.82 -8.60 8.88
N PRO A 261 -27.69 -9.35 8.19
CA PRO A 261 -29.05 -9.63 8.66
C PRO A 261 -29.15 -10.28 10.05
N THR A 262 -28.12 -11.00 10.48
CA THR A 262 -28.10 -11.78 11.73
C THR A 262 -27.35 -11.10 12.86
N VAL A 263 -26.85 -9.88 12.65
CA VAL A 263 -26.02 -9.15 13.62
C VAL A 263 -26.65 -7.77 13.83
N ASP A 264 -26.60 -7.25 15.06
CA ASP A 264 -27.06 -5.88 15.33
C ASP A 264 -26.31 -4.90 14.41
N GLU A 265 -27.06 -4.04 13.71
CA GLU A 265 -26.53 -3.01 12.81
C GLU A 265 -25.51 -2.10 13.52
N LYS A 266 -25.62 -2.00 14.85
CA LYS A 266 -24.69 -1.23 15.69
C LYS A 266 -23.38 -1.96 16.03
N SER A 267 -23.15 -3.16 15.53
CA SER A 267 -21.98 -3.95 15.93
C SER A 267 -20.92 -4.07 14.85
N VAL A 268 -21.21 -3.71 13.59
CA VAL A 268 -20.28 -3.90 12.45
C VAL A 268 -19.87 -2.62 11.73
N TYR A 269 -20.44 -1.47 12.10
CA TYR A 269 -20.03 -0.20 11.53
C TYR A 269 -18.56 0.09 11.86
N LYS A 270 -17.87 0.84 11.02
CA LYS A 270 -16.53 1.33 11.36
C LYS A 270 -16.68 2.66 12.09
N ASP A 271 -15.92 2.90 13.16
CA ASP A 271 -15.93 4.20 13.82
C ASP A 271 -15.23 5.24 12.95
N ALA A 272 -14.14 4.83 12.30
CA ALA A 272 -13.49 5.60 11.26
C ALA A 272 -12.85 4.69 10.20
N MET A 273 -12.78 5.19 8.98
CA MET A 273 -11.97 4.62 7.91
C MET A 273 -11.33 5.73 7.09
N PHE A 274 -10.14 5.48 6.56
CA PHE A 274 -9.43 6.50 5.79
C PHE A 274 -8.61 5.89 4.67
N PHE A 275 -8.40 6.68 3.62
CA PHE A 275 -7.63 6.24 2.45
C PHE A 275 -6.98 7.43 1.72
N SER A 276 -6.06 7.10 0.82
CA SER A 276 -5.36 8.06 -0.03
C SER A 276 -5.86 7.97 -1.48
N GLY A 277 -6.39 9.06 -2.04
CA GLY A 277 -6.90 9.05 -3.41
C GLY A 277 -5.82 8.85 -4.49
N HIS A 278 -4.56 9.24 -4.23
CA HIS A 278 -3.44 9.07 -5.16
C HIS A 278 -3.10 7.62 -5.50
N LYS A 279 -3.67 6.65 -4.78
CA LYS A 279 -3.53 5.21 -5.07
C LYS A 279 -4.62 4.68 -6.02
N PHE A 280 -5.62 5.48 -6.35
CA PHE A 280 -6.61 5.16 -7.38
C PHE A 280 -6.08 5.52 -8.75
N VAL A 281 -6.30 4.66 -9.75
CA VAL A 281 -6.01 5.02 -11.15
C VAL A 281 -6.84 6.24 -11.56
N GLY A 282 -6.18 7.26 -12.09
CA GLY A 282 -6.77 8.59 -12.33
C GLY A 282 -6.77 9.54 -11.12
N GLY A 283 -6.36 9.07 -9.94
CA GLY A 283 -6.48 9.79 -8.67
C GLY A 283 -5.21 10.47 -8.17
N ILE A 284 -4.12 10.55 -8.93
CA ILE A 284 -2.96 11.36 -8.51
C ILE A 284 -3.38 12.84 -8.36
N GLN A 285 -2.76 13.59 -7.42
CA GLN A 285 -3.19 14.97 -7.06
C GLN A 285 -4.62 15.05 -6.50
N THR A 286 -4.98 14.11 -5.64
CA THR A 286 -6.23 14.13 -4.85
C THR A 286 -5.91 14.25 -3.36
N PRO A 287 -6.83 14.76 -2.54
CA PRO A 287 -6.68 14.73 -1.09
C PRO A 287 -6.72 13.28 -0.55
N GLY A 288 -6.31 13.11 0.70
CA GLY A 288 -6.78 11.99 1.51
C GLY A 288 -8.24 12.15 1.91
N VAL A 289 -8.85 11.08 2.38
CA VAL A 289 -10.23 11.10 2.90
C VAL A 289 -10.27 10.45 4.26
N LEU A 290 -10.90 11.13 5.21
CA LEU A 290 -11.34 10.58 6.50
C LEU A 290 -12.87 10.44 6.45
N ILE A 291 -13.36 9.23 6.68
CA ILE A 291 -14.76 8.97 6.95
C ILE A 291 -14.88 8.54 8.40
N ALA A 292 -15.64 9.26 9.21
CA ALA A 292 -15.70 9.02 10.65
C ALA A 292 -17.06 9.35 11.22
N LYS A 293 -17.46 8.65 12.28
CA LYS A 293 -18.66 8.98 13.04
C LYS A 293 -18.54 10.40 13.58
N LYS A 294 -19.56 11.24 13.35
CA LYS A 294 -19.58 12.64 13.82
C LYS A 294 -19.40 12.76 15.33
N SER A 295 -19.82 11.75 16.09
CA SER A 295 -19.65 11.66 17.56
C SER A 295 -18.19 11.57 18.03
N LEU A 296 -17.25 11.23 17.16
CA LEU A 296 -15.82 11.17 17.51
C LEU A 296 -15.18 12.57 17.62
N PHE A 297 -15.77 13.59 17.02
CA PHE A 297 -15.22 14.95 16.98
C PHE A 297 -15.56 15.74 18.24
N LYS A 298 -15.01 15.30 19.37
CA LYS A 298 -15.23 15.85 20.71
C LYS A 298 -14.44 17.13 20.98
N ASN A 299 -13.32 17.34 20.29
CA ASN A 299 -12.54 18.56 20.42
C ASN A 299 -13.34 19.79 19.94
N SER A 300 -13.39 20.85 20.75
CA SER A 300 -14.11 22.08 20.45
C SER A 300 -13.39 22.95 19.43
N VAL A 301 -12.07 22.77 19.31
CA VAL A 301 -11.23 23.42 18.30
C VAL A 301 -11.04 22.44 17.15
N PRO A 302 -11.26 22.85 15.88
CA PRO A 302 -11.02 21.99 14.73
C PRO A 302 -9.54 21.90 14.36
N HIS A 303 -9.17 20.81 13.69
CA HIS A 303 -7.80 20.65 13.20
C HIS A 303 -7.58 21.50 11.93
N GLY A 304 -6.80 22.58 12.04
CA GLY A 304 -6.60 23.56 10.98
C GLY A 304 -7.61 24.70 11.05
N CYS A 305 -7.71 25.35 12.22
CA CYS A 305 -8.55 26.53 12.41
C CYS A 305 -8.17 27.67 11.45
N GLY A 306 -9.16 28.30 10.81
CA GLY A 306 -8.93 29.31 9.79
C GLY A 306 -10.23 29.79 9.12
N GLY A 307 -10.10 30.56 8.03
CA GLY A 307 -11.26 30.98 7.24
C GLY A 307 -12.06 29.77 6.71
N GLY A 308 -13.38 29.87 6.66
CA GLY A 308 -14.25 28.77 6.21
C GLY A 308 -14.68 27.78 7.29
N SER A 309 -13.97 27.66 8.42
CA SER A 309 -14.40 26.82 9.56
C SER A 309 -15.14 27.59 10.66
N VAL A 310 -15.14 28.93 10.57
CA VAL A 310 -15.76 29.84 11.52
C VAL A 310 -17.16 30.26 11.07
N PHE A 311 -18.09 30.29 12.01
CA PHE A 311 -19.41 30.91 11.83
C PHE A 311 -19.32 32.44 11.93
N PHE A 312 -18.58 32.94 12.92
CA PHE A 312 -18.38 34.37 13.14
C PHE A 312 -17.09 34.64 13.91
N VAL A 313 -16.39 35.72 13.56
CA VAL A 313 -15.16 36.17 14.22
C VAL A 313 -15.32 37.66 14.57
N SER A 314 -15.06 37.98 15.83
CA SER A 314 -14.97 39.34 16.36
C SER A 314 -13.51 39.67 16.71
N ARG A 315 -13.25 40.88 17.20
CA ARG A 315 -11.89 41.27 17.64
C ARG A 315 -11.35 40.39 18.76
N ASP A 316 -12.22 39.94 19.66
CA ASP A 316 -11.81 39.27 20.91
C ASP A 316 -12.28 37.80 21.01
N SER A 317 -13.11 37.33 20.07
CA SER A 317 -13.70 35.98 20.14
C SER A 317 -14.09 35.43 18.78
N HIS A 318 -14.31 34.13 18.70
CA HIS A 318 -14.80 33.44 17.50
C HIS A 318 -15.76 32.31 17.86
N ARG A 319 -16.59 31.91 16.89
CA ARG A 319 -17.44 30.73 16.96
C ARG A 319 -17.20 29.88 15.73
N TYR A 320 -16.95 28.59 15.93
CA TYR A 320 -16.82 27.62 14.84
C TYR A 320 -18.18 27.16 14.30
N LEU A 321 -18.20 26.68 13.07
CA LEU A 321 -19.37 26.02 12.48
C LEU A 321 -19.72 24.76 13.26
N LYS A 322 -21.02 24.41 13.28
CA LYS A 322 -21.50 23.18 13.93
C LYS A 322 -21.38 21.95 13.02
N ASP A 323 -21.48 22.14 11.71
CA ASP A 323 -21.32 21.07 10.75
C ASP A 323 -19.87 20.58 10.73
N VAL A 324 -19.66 19.30 11.05
CA VAL A 324 -18.32 18.72 11.23
C VAL A 324 -17.49 18.81 9.95
N GLU A 325 -18.08 18.57 8.78
CA GLU A 325 -17.35 18.57 7.52
C GLU A 325 -16.83 19.95 7.19
N MET A 326 -17.67 20.98 7.30
CA MET A 326 -17.24 22.36 7.08
C MET A 326 -16.29 22.86 8.18
N ARG A 327 -16.54 22.47 9.44
CA ARG A 327 -15.73 22.87 10.59
C ARG A 327 -14.30 22.35 10.51
N GLU A 328 -14.12 21.10 10.06
CA GLU A 328 -12.81 20.46 10.02
C GLU A 328 -12.04 20.71 8.70
N GLU A 329 -12.62 21.37 7.71
CA GLU A 329 -11.98 21.73 6.43
C GLU A 329 -11.65 23.24 6.34
N GLY A 330 -10.99 23.78 7.37
CA GLY A 330 -10.58 25.18 7.39
C GLY A 330 -9.59 25.54 6.26
N GLY A 331 -9.78 26.71 5.66
CA GLY A 331 -8.98 27.24 4.56
C GLY A 331 -9.66 27.15 3.19
N THR A 332 -8.88 27.39 2.14
CA THR A 332 -9.32 27.09 0.76
C THR A 332 -9.24 25.59 0.57
N GLY A 333 -10.38 24.95 0.27
CA GLY A 333 -10.46 23.51 0.10
C GLY A 333 -9.72 23.02 -1.15
N ALA A 334 -9.40 21.74 -1.17
CA ALA A 334 -8.81 21.03 -2.31
C ALA A 334 -9.86 20.79 -3.42
N ILE A 335 -10.39 21.86 -4.03
CA ILE A 335 -11.58 21.81 -4.91
C ILE A 335 -11.38 20.87 -6.10
N VAL A 336 -10.43 21.19 -7.00
CA VAL A 336 -10.16 20.39 -8.21
C VAL A 336 -9.72 18.97 -7.84
N GLU A 337 -8.93 18.86 -6.76
CA GLU A 337 -8.43 17.58 -6.25
C GLU A 337 -9.58 16.68 -5.76
N SER A 338 -10.58 17.24 -5.07
CA SER A 338 -11.79 16.50 -4.66
C SER A 338 -12.62 16.06 -5.85
N VAL A 339 -12.79 16.92 -6.86
CA VAL A 339 -13.50 16.56 -8.11
C VAL A 339 -12.81 15.38 -8.79
N ARG A 340 -11.48 15.43 -8.92
CA ARG A 340 -10.69 14.32 -9.47
C ARG A 340 -10.91 13.03 -8.70
N LEU A 341 -10.96 13.10 -7.37
CA LEU A 341 -11.21 11.92 -6.54
C LEU A 341 -12.63 11.36 -6.74
N GLY A 342 -13.63 12.23 -6.83
CA GLY A 342 -15.00 11.84 -7.17
C GLY A 342 -15.06 11.05 -8.48
N LEU A 343 -14.39 11.54 -9.53
CA LEU A 343 -14.32 10.86 -10.84
C LEU A 343 -13.59 9.51 -10.77
N ALA A 344 -12.45 9.44 -10.05
CA ALA A 344 -11.70 8.19 -9.89
C ALA A 344 -12.51 7.13 -9.10
N MET A 345 -13.22 7.54 -8.05
CA MET A 345 -14.13 6.68 -7.30
C MET A 345 -15.31 6.23 -8.14
N GLN A 346 -15.91 7.13 -8.91
CA GLN A 346 -16.99 6.80 -9.84
C GLN A 346 -16.53 5.75 -10.87
N LEU A 347 -15.35 5.92 -11.45
CA LEU A 347 -14.76 4.95 -12.39
C LEU A 347 -14.61 3.56 -11.74
N LYS A 348 -14.07 3.48 -10.51
CA LYS A 348 -13.98 2.22 -9.76
C LYS A 348 -15.36 1.57 -9.60
N MET A 349 -16.38 2.35 -9.25
CA MET A 349 -17.75 1.84 -9.07
C MET A 349 -18.35 1.32 -10.39
N TYR A 350 -18.06 1.96 -11.52
CA TYR A 350 -18.50 1.50 -12.85
C TYR A 350 -17.80 0.21 -13.30
N VAL A 351 -16.50 0.06 -13.05
CA VAL A 351 -15.79 -1.22 -13.29
C VAL A 351 -16.40 -2.32 -12.41
N GLY A 352 -16.74 -1.97 -11.16
CA GLY A 352 -17.36 -2.86 -10.19
C GLY A 352 -16.33 -3.65 -9.40
N VAL A 353 -16.44 -3.57 -8.07
CA VAL A 353 -15.51 -4.19 -7.11
C VAL A 353 -15.37 -5.71 -7.33
N GLN A 354 -16.45 -6.41 -7.66
CA GLN A 354 -16.38 -7.85 -7.93
C GLN A 354 -15.49 -8.17 -9.14
N ASN A 355 -15.61 -7.39 -10.23
CA ASN A 355 -14.78 -7.60 -11.42
C ASN A 355 -13.30 -7.30 -11.13
N ILE A 356 -13.03 -6.25 -10.34
CA ILE A 356 -11.68 -5.90 -9.88
C ILE A 356 -11.11 -7.06 -9.06
N MET A 357 -11.81 -7.51 -8.01
CA MET A 357 -11.33 -8.57 -7.12
C MET A 357 -11.17 -9.92 -7.82
N SER A 358 -12.07 -10.29 -8.73
CA SER A 358 -11.90 -11.51 -9.55
C SER A 358 -10.65 -11.44 -10.43
N ARG A 359 -10.33 -10.25 -10.97
CA ARG A 359 -9.12 -10.04 -11.77
C ARG A 359 -7.86 -10.07 -10.88
N GLU A 360 -7.87 -9.39 -9.74
CA GLU A 360 -6.79 -9.42 -8.74
C GLU A 360 -6.49 -10.85 -8.28
N GLU A 361 -7.52 -11.64 -7.98
CA GLU A 361 -7.38 -13.04 -7.56
C GLU A 361 -6.76 -13.91 -8.67
N LYS A 362 -7.20 -13.72 -9.93
CA LYS A 362 -6.61 -14.44 -11.08
C LYS A 362 -5.13 -14.13 -11.23
N VAL A 363 -4.76 -12.85 -11.22
CA VAL A 363 -3.35 -12.40 -11.36
C VAL A 363 -2.52 -12.91 -10.19
N THR A 364 -3.05 -12.84 -8.98
CA THR A 364 -2.38 -13.33 -7.78
C THR A 364 -2.09 -14.82 -7.86
N LYS A 365 -3.08 -15.64 -8.19
CA LYS A 365 -2.89 -17.09 -8.32
C LYS A 365 -1.80 -17.41 -9.36
N GLN A 366 -1.85 -16.76 -10.51
CA GLN A 366 -0.86 -16.93 -11.58
C GLN A 366 0.55 -16.55 -11.12
N MET A 367 0.72 -15.40 -10.47
CA MET A 367 2.02 -14.95 -9.98
C MET A 367 2.58 -15.84 -8.87
N LEU A 368 1.75 -16.23 -7.88
CA LEU A 368 2.18 -17.10 -6.78
C LEU A 368 2.61 -18.47 -7.30
N SER A 369 1.81 -19.09 -8.17
CA SER A 369 2.15 -20.38 -8.78
C SER A 369 3.44 -20.31 -9.60
N PHE A 370 3.71 -19.19 -10.25
CA PHE A 370 4.95 -18.99 -11.00
C PHE A 370 6.16 -18.76 -10.10
N MET A 371 6.06 -17.84 -9.14
CA MET A 371 7.14 -17.48 -8.23
C MET A 371 7.61 -18.65 -7.36
N ARG A 372 6.68 -19.53 -6.94
CA ARG A 372 7.00 -20.74 -6.16
C ARG A 372 7.99 -21.68 -6.88
N ASN A 373 8.04 -21.65 -8.21
CA ASN A 373 8.92 -22.51 -9.01
C ASN A 373 10.32 -21.92 -9.25
N ILE A 374 10.67 -20.82 -8.57
CA ILE A 374 11.95 -20.12 -8.74
C ILE A 374 12.73 -20.19 -7.41
N PRO A 375 13.67 -21.14 -7.25
CA PRO A 375 14.41 -21.34 -5.99
C PRO A 375 15.18 -20.11 -5.52
N GLU A 376 15.66 -19.28 -6.44
CA GLU A 376 16.39 -18.05 -6.16
C GLU A 376 15.50 -16.91 -5.66
N LEU A 377 14.17 -17.07 -5.70
CA LEU A 377 13.21 -16.04 -5.34
C LEU A 377 12.51 -16.41 -4.03
N ILE A 378 12.68 -15.59 -3.00
CA ILE A 378 11.99 -15.75 -1.72
C ILE A 378 10.91 -14.68 -1.64
N LEU A 379 9.66 -15.09 -1.79
CA LEU A 379 8.50 -14.24 -1.58
C LEU A 379 8.27 -14.05 -0.07
N LEU A 380 8.09 -12.80 0.36
CA LEU A 380 7.83 -12.45 1.74
C LEU A 380 6.33 -12.56 2.06
N GLY A 381 6.02 -13.11 3.23
CA GLY A 381 4.67 -13.40 3.69
C GLY A 381 4.17 -14.77 3.26
N SER A 382 2.91 -15.07 3.56
CA SER A 382 2.30 -16.35 3.16
C SER A 382 2.22 -16.50 1.64
N ASN A 383 2.63 -17.68 1.18
CA ASN A 383 2.62 -18.10 -0.22
C ASN A 383 1.37 -18.93 -0.57
N THR A 384 0.38 -18.95 0.32
CA THR A 384 -0.83 -19.75 0.15
C THR A 384 -1.70 -19.19 -0.98
N VAL A 385 -1.88 -19.98 -2.03
CA VAL A 385 -2.61 -19.59 -3.25
C VAL A 385 -4.10 -19.29 -3.01
N SER A 386 -4.71 -19.89 -1.98
CA SER A 386 -6.11 -19.66 -1.62
C SER A 386 -6.37 -18.42 -0.77
N GLN A 387 -5.32 -17.68 -0.40
CA GLN A 387 -5.44 -16.52 0.47
C GLN A 387 -6.00 -15.32 -0.28
N LYS A 388 -6.96 -14.62 0.35
CA LYS A 388 -7.46 -13.35 -0.16
C LYS A 388 -6.39 -12.27 0.00
N ARG A 389 -5.85 -11.81 -1.13
CA ARG A 389 -4.86 -10.74 -1.20
C ARG A 389 -4.97 -9.95 -2.49
N LEU A 390 -4.38 -8.77 -2.49
CA LEU A 390 -4.13 -7.96 -3.68
C LEU A 390 -2.86 -8.43 -4.38
N ALA A 391 -2.72 -8.10 -5.67
CA ALA A 391 -1.54 -8.44 -6.47
C ALA A 391 -0.33 -7.56 -6.13
N VAL A 392 0.10 -7.62 -4.88
CA VAL A 392 1.29 -6.97 -4.31
C VAL A 392 2.28 -8.05 -3.88
N PHE A 393 3.50 -8.01 -4.40
CA PHE A 393 4.51 -9.03 -4.17
C PHE A 393 5.81 -8.38 -3.72
N SER A 394 6.26 -8.72 -2.52
CA SER A 394 7.53 -8.29 -1.94
C SER A 394 8.46 -9.48 -1.83
N PHE A 395 9.66 -9.41 -2.39
CA PHE A 395 10.56 -10.54 -2.48
C PHE A 395 12.03 -10.14 -2.31
N VAL A 396 12.84 -11.11 -1.91
CA VAL A 396 14.30 -11.03 -1.95
C VAL A 396 14.84 -12.06 -2.95
N VAL A 397 15.97 -11.76 -3.56
CA VAL A 397 16.64 -12.67 -4.51
C VAL A 397 17.85 -13.28 -3.81
N LYS A 398 17.85 -14.59 -3.64
CA LYS A 398 18.93 -15.37 -3.03
C LYS A 398 19.74 -16.06 -4.11
N HIS A 399 21.03 -15.75 -4.18
CA HIS A 399 21.96 -16.45 -5.04
C HIS A 399 22.19 -17.88 -4.51
N PRO A 400 22.40 -18.90 -5.37
CA PRO A 400 22.66 -20.28 -4.93
C PRO A 400 23.87 -20.47 -3.99
N ARG A 401 24.77 -19.48 -3.89
CA ARG A 401 25.90 -19.47 -2.95
C ARG A 401 25.56 -18.97 -1.54
N GLY A 402 24.30 -18.61 -1.28
CA GLY A 402 23.80 -18.25 0.06
C GLY A 402 23.52 -16.76 0.27
N MET A 403 24.18 -15.86 -0.48
CA MET A 403 24.00 -14.41 -0.35
C MET A 403 22.78 -13.88 -1.09
N PHE A 404 22.24 -12.75 -0.65
CA PHE A 404 21.20 -12.04 -1.38
C PHE A 404 21.76 -11.06 -2.43
N LEU A 405 20.92 -10.67 -3.37
CA LEU A 405 21.13 -9.48 -4.18
C LEU A 405 20.47 -8.27 -3.51
N HIS A 406 21.19 -7.15 -3.48
CA HIS A 406 20.68 -5.92 -2.86
C HIS A 406 19.38 -5.48 -3.56
N HIS A 407 18.33 -5.13 -2.81
CA HIS A 407 17.02 -4.81 -3.39
C HIS A 407 17.06 -3.64 -4.39
N ASN A 408 17.86 -2.60 -4.14
CA ASN A 408 18.04 -1.49 -5.07
C ASN A 408 18.78 -1.91 -6.35
N PHE A 409 19.69 -2.89 -6.27
CA PHE A 409 20.31 -3.48 -7.46
C PHE A 409 19.29 -4.27 -8.28
N VAL A 410 18.45 -5.08 -7.63
CA VAL A 410 17.36 -5.81 -8.29
C VAL A 410 16.43 -4.83 -9.01
N CYS A 411 16.03 -3.73 -8.36
CA CYS A 411 15.23 -2.67 -8.98
C CYS A 411 15.95 -1.99 -10.15
N ALA A 412 17.26 -1.73 -10.03
CA ALA A 412 18.06 -1.14 -11.10
C ALA A 412 18.12 -2.05 -12.33
N VAL A 413 18.29 -3.36 -12.15
CA VAL A 413 18.27 -4.34 -13.26
C VAL A 413 16.89 -4.44 -13.90
N LEU A 414 15.81 -4.50 -13.10
CA LEU A 414 14.43 -4.48 -13.61
C LEU A 414 14.18 -3.22 -14.47
N ASN A 415 14.66 -2.06 -14.03
CA ASN A 415 14.58 -0.82 -14.78
C ASN A 415 15.44 -0.84 -16.06
N ASP A 416 16.74 -1.08 -15.93
CA ASP A 416 17.73 -0.88 -17.00
C ASP A 416 17.62 -1.93 -18.11
N VAL A 417 17.26 -3.17 -17.75
CA VAL A 417 17.16 -4.28 -18.70
C VAL A 417 15.74 -4.40 -19.28
N PHE A 418 14.70 -4.21 -18.46
CA PHE A 418 13.32 -4.51 -18.85
C PHE A 418 12.40 -3.29 -18.91
N GLY A 419 12.78 -2.15 -18.33
CA GLY A 419 11.91 -0.98 -18.19
C GLY A 419 10.91 -1.06 -17.04
N ILE A 420 11.00 -2.11 -16.21
CA ILE A 420 10.07 -2.36 -15.09
C ILE A 420 10.41 -1.46 -13.92
N GLN A 421 9.43 -0.64 -13.51
CA GLN A 421 9.53 0.26 -12.37
C GLN A 421 9.04 -0.45 -11.10
N ALA A 422 9.98 -1.07 -10.39
CA ALA A 422 9.76 -1.67 -9.08
C ALA A 422 10.23 -0.71 -7.96
N ARG A 423 9.96 -1.07 -6.70
CA ARG A 423 10.40 -0.30 -5.52
C ARG A 423 11.27 -1.14 -4.60
N GLY A 424 12.42 -0.60 -4.19
CA GLY A 424 13.28 -1.18 -3.16
C GLY A 424 13.11 -0.50 -1.80
N GLY A 425 13.37 -1.23 -0.71
CA GLY A 425 13.44 -0.71 0.67
C GLY A 425 12.50 -1.43 1.64
N CYS A 426 12.20 -0.80 2.78
CA CYS A 426 11.36 -1.36 3.86
C CYS A 426 9.89 -0.87 3.83
N ALA A 427 9.45 -0.27 2.72
CA ALA A 427 8.07 0.09 2.40
C ALA A 427 7.24 0.80 3.50
N CYS A 428 7.87 1.56 4.41
CA CYS A 428 7.18 2.32 5.47
C CYS A 428 6.34 1.43 6.44
N ALA A 429 6.73 0.17 6.61
CA ALA A 429 6.18 -0.76 7.59
C ALA A 429 7.34 -1.53 8.26
N GLY A 430 8.25 -0.76 8.87
CA GLY A 430 9.54 -1.21 9.42
C GLY A 430 9.45 -2.46 10.31
N PRO A 431 8.62 -2.47 11.37
CA PRO A 431 8.49 -3.65 12.24
C PRO A 431 8.05 -4.91 11.49
N TYR A 432 7.06 -4.81 10.59
CA TYR A 432 6.64 -5.97 9.80
C TYR A 432 7.70 -6.40 8.78
N ALA A 433 8.42 -5.45 8.19
CA ALA A 433 9.54 -5.75 7.30
C ALA A 433 10.66 -6.51 8.05
N GLN A 434 10.93 -6.15 9.32
CA GLN A 434 11.90 -6.85 10.17
C GLN A 434 11.46 -8.28 10.45
N ASP A 435 10.21 -8.49 10.89
CA ASP A 435 9.67 -9.84 11.11
C ASP A 435 9.77 -10.71 9.86
N LEU A 436 9.35 -10.18 8.71
CA LEU A 436 9.39 -10.89 7.43
C LEU A 436 10.81 -11.26 6.98
N LEU A 437 11.81 -10.43 7.33
CA LEU A 437 13.21 -10.68 7.06
C LEU A 437 13.88 -11.56 8.13
N GLY A 438 13.20 -11.86 9.25
CA GLY A 438 13.77 -12.57 10.39
C GLY A 438 14.80 -11.75 11.15
N ILE A 439 14.57 -10.44 11.26
CA ILE A 439 15.41 -9.51 12.02
C ILE A 439 14.73 -9.30 13.38
N ASP A 440 15.38 -9.76 14.44
CA ASP A 440 14.94 -9.49 15.82
C ASP A 440 15.36 -8.08 16.29
N GLU A 441 14.91 -7.70 17.48
CA GLU A 441 15.17 -6.39 18.06
C GLU A 441 16.66 -6.13 18.35
N GLU A 442 17.43 -7.18 18.68
CA GLU A 442 18.87 -7.08 18.92
C GLU A 442 19.60 -6.73 17.62
N LEU A 443 19.33 -7.48 16.55
CA LEU A 443 19.90 -7.21 15.23
C LEU A 443 19.38 -5.88 14.64
N ALA A 444 18.13 -5.51 14.88
CA ALA A 444 17.58 -4.21 14.49
C ALA A 444 18.35 -3.05 15.13
N ALA A 445 18.67 -3.15 16.42
CA ALA A 445 19.48 -2.17 17.13
C ALA A 445 20.92 -2.10 16.60
N GLU A 446 21.51 -3.23 16.19
CA GLU A 446 22.82 -3.23 15.54
C GLU A 446 22.81 -2.49 14.20
N TYR A 447 21.79 -2.71 13.37
CA TYR A 447 21.61 -1.96 12.13
C TYR A 447 21.38 -0.47 12.40
N GLU A 448 20.53 -0.13 13.37
CA GLU A 448 20.30 1.27 13.75
C GLU A 448 21.61 1.95 14.15
N ALA A 449 22.41 1.32 14.99
CA ALA A 449 23.68 1.88 15.47
C ALA A 449 24.71 2.13 14.35
N VAL A 450 24.68 1.35 13.26
CA VAL A 450 25.57 1.54 12.10
C VAL A 450 24.99 2.53 11.09
N LEU A 451 23.67 2.56 10.95
CA LEU A 451 22.96 3.48 10.05
C LEU A 451 22.80 4.87 10.64
N MET A 452 22.96 5.04 11.96
CA MET A 452 22.83 6.32 12.64
C MET A 452 23.78 7.35 12.05
N GLU A 453 23.24 8.50 11.70
CA GLU A 453 24.02 9.64 11.21
C GLU A 453 24.55 10.47 12.39
N ASP A 454 25.63 11.22 12.17
CA ASP A 454 26.12 12.17 13.16
C ASP A 454 25.11 13.30 13.35
N SER A 455 24.51 13.37 14.54
CA SER A 455 23.45 14.33 14.89
C SER A 455 23.90 15.80 14.82
N ARG A 456 25.20 16.07 14.67
CA ARG A 456 25.77 17.43 14.56
C ARG A 456 25.79 17.96 13.13
N LEU A 457 25.48 17.15 12.11
CA LEU A 457 25.49 17.56 10.71
C LEU A 457 24.14 18.21 10.32
N ASP A 458 24.12 19.54 10.23
CA ASP A 458 22.96 20.30 9.74
C ASP A 458 22.82 20.17 8.21
N ARG A 459 21.71 19.57 7.77
CA ARG A 459 21.45 19.17 6.38
C ARG A 459 20.90 20.30 5.48
N HIS A 460 20.92 21.56 5.92
CA HIS A 460 20.29 22.66 5.19
C HIS A 460 20.94 23.03 3.85
N HIS A 461 22.10 22.47 3.48
CA HIS A 461 22.79 22.80 2.24
C HIS A 461 23.19 21.58 1.41
N LEU A 462 22.40 21.28 0.36
CA LEU A 462 22.80 20.55 -0.86
C LEU A 462 23.89 19.48 -0.71
N ARG A 463 23.50 18.22 -0.44
CA ARG A 463 24.20 16.96 -0.75
C ARG A 463 25.72 17.13 -0.97
N ARG A 464 26.49 17.44 0.07
CA ARG A 464 27.96 17.33 -0.02
C ARG A 464 28.36 15.90 0.35
N HIS A 465 29.44 15.45 -0.28
CA HIS A 465 30.05 14.15 -0.01
C HIS A 465 30.48 14.07 1.46
N GLY A 466 30.14 13.01 2.18
CA GLY A 466 30.50 12.81 3.59
C GLY A 466 29.49 13.31 4.64
N GLU A 467 28.27 13.68 4.24
CA GLU A 467 27.22 14.20 5.15
C GLU A 467 26.05 13.22 5.42
N GLY A 468 26.12 11.98 4.90
CA GLY A 468 25.12 10.93 5.15
C GLY A 468 25.71 9.74 5.91
N SER A 469 24.86 8.77 6.29
CA SER A 469 25.36 7.50 6.86
C SER A 469 26.29 6.84 5.84
N SER A 470 27.55 6.60 6.20
CA SER A 470 28.52 5.98 5.29
C SER A 470 28.17 4.54 4.93
N TYR A 471 27.11 3.97 5.52
CA TYR A 471 26.70 2.59 5.37
C TYR A 471 25.21 2.42 5.08
N GLU A 472 24.55 3.41 4.47
CA GLU A 472 23.13 3.32 4.06
C GLU A 472 22.84 2.06 3.22
N MET A 473 23.81 1.59 2.43
CA MET A 473 23.72 0.32 1.68
C MET A 473 23.53 -0.95 2.55
N LEU A 474 23.77 -0.88 3.86
CA LEU A 474 23.51 -1.99 4.78
C LEU A 474 22.04 -2.06 5.19
N ARG A 475 21.23 -1.02 4.95
CA ARG A 475 19.83 -1.00 5.33
C ARG A 475 19.10 -2.22 4.75
N PRO A 476 18.55 -3.12 5.59
CA PRO A 476 17.81 -4.27 5.11
C PRO A 476 16.55 -3.85 4.35
N GLY A 477 16.16 -4.65 3.36
CA GLY A 477 14.95 -4.39 2.59
C GLY A 477 14.72 -5.43 1.51
N PHE A 478 13.66 -5.20 0.74
CA PHE A 478 13.20 -6.12 -0.30
C PHE A 478 12.78 -5.35 -1.55
N THR A 479 12.56 -6.08 -2.65
CA THR A 479 11.96 -5.53 -3.87
C THR A 479 10.47 -5.76 -3.83
N ARG A 480 9.67 -4.74 -4.13
CA ARG A 480 8.22 -4.83 -4.23
C ARG A 480 7.74 -4.45 -5.63
N ILE A 481 6.80 -5.24 -6.13
CA ILE A 481 5.99 -4.93 -7.31
C ILE A 481 4.49 -5.03 -6.98
N SER A 482 3.69 -4.37 -7.79
CA SER A 482 2.22 -4.38 -7.73
C SER A 482 1.65 -4.33 -9.13
N LEU A 483 0.67 -5.20 -9.39
CA LEU A 483 0.09 -5.40 -10.71
C LEU A 483 -1.39 -5.00 -10.67
N PRO A 484 -1.80 -3.87 -11.27
CA PRO A 484 -3.18 -3.42 -11.18
C PRO A 484 -4.11 -4.29 -12.03
N TYR A 485 -5.38 -4.41 -11.61
CA TYR A 485 -6.40 -5.17 -12.32
C TYR A 485 -6.53 -4.90 -13.83
N PHE A 486 -6.20 -3.68 -14.30
CA PHE A 486 -6.31 -3.31 -15.71
C PHE A 486 -5.08 -3.63 -16.55
N MET A 487 -4.04 -4.24 -15.98
CA MET A 487 -2.86 -4.67 -16.73
C MET A 487 -3.20 -5.85 -17.66
N SER A 488 -2.77 -5.77 -18.92
CA SER A 488 -2.98 -6.82 -19.91
C SER A 488 -2.20 -8.11 -19.61
N GLU A 489 -2.72 -9.24 -20.06
CA GLU A 489 -2.10 -10.56 -19.85
C GLU A 489 -0.68 -10.64 -20.45
N SER A 490 -0.46 -10.03 -21.62
CA SER A 490 0.87 -9.99 -22.26
C SER A 490 1.90 -9.25 -21.41
N GLU A 491 1.49 -8.18 -20.73
CA GLU A 491 2.37 -7.40 -19.85
C GLU A 491 2.67 -8.17 -18.55
N ILE A 492 1.67 -8.88 -18.00
CA ILE A 492 1.87 -9.76 -16.84
C ILE A 492 2.84 -10.90 -17.16
N VAL A 493 2.67 -11.60 -18.28
CA VAL A 493 3.58 -12.68 -18.71
C VAL A 493 5.01 -12.14 -18.92
N PHE A 494 5.14 -10.95 -19.52
CA PHE A 494 6.44 -10.28 -19.65
C PHE A 494 7.09 -10.02 -18.29
N ILE A 495 6.34 -9.49 -17.32
CA ILE A 495 6.83 -9.21 -15.96
C ILE A 495 7.25 -10.50 -15.26
N MET A 496 6.48 -11.59 -15.39
CA MET A 496 6.83 -12.91 -14.85
C MET A 496 8.20 -13.36 -15.35
N GLU A 497 8.40 -13.39 -16.66
CA GLU A 497 9.68 -13.81 -17.25
C GLU A 497 10.84 -12.87 -16.88
N ALA A 498 10.59 -11.56 -16.82
CA ALA A 498 11.60 -10.60 -16.39
C ALA A 498 12.05 -10.80 -14.93
N ILE A 499 11.11 -11.12 -14.02
CA ILE A 499 11.43 -11.45 -12.62
C ILE A 499 12.24 -12.74 -12.55
N LYS A 500 11.85 -13.78 -13.28
CA LYS A 500 12.58 -15.05 -13.32
C LYS A 500 14.01 -14.87 -13.82
N MET A 501 14.19 -14.14 -14.92
CA MET A 501 15.51 -13.81 -15.46
C MET A 501 16.31 -12.97 -14.46
N THR A 502 15.67 -12.01 -13.78
CA THR A 502 16.34 -11.22 -12.74
C THR A 502 16.78 -12.08 -11.56
N ALA A 503 15.92 -12.97 -11.07
CA ALA A 503 16.23 -13.87 -9.95
C ALA A 503 17.42 -14.80 -10.26
N THR A 504 17.46 -15.35 -11.47
CA THR A 504 18.44 -16.37 -11.88
C THR A 504 19.73 -15.78 -12.46
N GLU A 505 19.67 -14.62 -13.11
CA GLU A 505 20.75 -14.10 -13.95
C GLU A 505 21.28 -12.72 -13.54
N ALA A 506 20.56 -11.94 -12.71
CA ALA A 506 20.95 -10.55 -12.43
C ALA A 506 22.32 -10.41 -11.76
N TRP A 507 22.70 -11.37 -10.93
CA TRP A 507 24.02 -11.40 -10.28
C TRP A 507 25.17 -11.30 -11.30
N LYS A 508 24.98 -11.81 -12.53
CA LYS A 508 25.97 -11.73 -13.61
C LYS A 508 26.24 -10.28 -14.04
N LEU A 509 25.26 -9.38 -13.87
CA LEU A 509 25.42 -7.97 -14.22
C LEU A 509 25.98 -7.13 -13.07
N LEU A 510 26.04 -7.66 -11.84
CA LEU A 510 26.51 -6.95 -10.66
C LEU A 510 27.87 -6.23 -10.88
N PRO A 511 28.87 -6.84 -11.56
CA PRO A 511 30.16 -6.17 -11.85
C PRO A 511 30.06 -4.91 -12.71
N GLN A 512 28.94 -4.68 -13.39
CA GLN A 512 28.73 -3.51 -14.24
C GLN A 512 28.09 -2.33 -13.49
N TYR A 513 27.67 -2.53 -12.24
CA TYR A 513 27.01 -1.53 -11.41
C TYR A 513 27.90 -1.06 -10.27
N VAL A 514 27.67 0.18 -9.86
CA VAL A 514 28.34 0.84 -8.75
C VAL A 514 27.27 1.20 -7.71
N VAL A 515 27.51 0.83 -6.46
CA VAL A 515 26.70 1.24 -5.32
C VAL A 515 27.26 2.52 -4.73
N ASN A 516 26.39 3.48 -4.44
CA ASN A 516 26.74 4.61 -3.61
C ASN A 516 26.46 4.24 -2.13
N PRO A 517 27.49 4.19 -1.27
CA PRO A 517 27.36 3.69 0.09
C PRO A 517 26.50 4.60 0.99
N GLU A 518 26.41 5.90 0.68
CA GLU A 518 25.67 6.91 1.45
C GLU A 518 24.18 6.97 1.11
N THR A 519 23.78 6.45 -0.06
CA THR A 519 22.39 6.52 -0.55
C THR A 519 21.79 5.15 -0.85
N ALA A 520 22.60 4.09 -0.77
CA ALA A 520 22.28 2.75 -1.25
C ALA A 520 21.85 2.70 -2.73
N GLU A 521 22.11 3.75 -3.52
CA GLU A 521 21.70 3.81 -4.92
C GLU A 521 22.64 2.97 -5.78
N TRP A 522 22.07 2.11 -6.62
CA TRP A 522 22.82 1.31 -7.59
C TRP A 522 22.65 1.91 -8.98
N ARG A 523 23.77 2.19 -9.65
CA ARG A 523 23.77 2.72 -11.02
C ARG A 523 24.72 1.92 -11.90
N HIS A 524 24.31 1.70 -13.13
CA HIS A 524 25.23 1.14 -14.12
C HIS A 524 26.41 2.09 -14.35
N SER A 525 27.62 1.55 -14.43
CA SER A 525 28.88 2.31 -14.54
C SER A 525 28.93 3.27 -15.74
N THR A 526 28.24 2.94 -16.84
CA THR A 526 28.15 3.79 -18.05
C THR A 526 26.97 4.77 -18.04
N ASN A 527 26.06 4.68 -17.06
CA ASN A 527 24.84 5.49 -16.98
C ASN A 527 24.65 6.09 -15.59
N THR A 528 25.68 6.75 -15.07
CA THR A 528 25.66 7.39 -13.75
C THR A 528 24.82 8.67 -13.69
N ILE A 529 24.54 9.29 -14.83
CA ILE A 529 23.78 10.55 -14.95
C ILE A 529 22.41 10.27 -15.58
N PHE A 530 21.34 10.79 -14.99
CA PHE A 530 20.00 10.73 -15.59
C PHE A 530 19.90 11.70 -16.78
N ARG A 531 20.25 11.20 -17.97
CA ARG A 531 20.32 11.99 -19.21
C ARG A 531 18.97 12.58 -19.64
N ASP A 532 17.89 11.84 -19.42
CA ASP A 532 16.52 12.25 -19.77
C ASP A 532 15.85 13.14 -18.70
N ARG A 533 16.64 13.67 -17.75
CA ARG A 533 16.13 14.55 -16.70
C ARG A 533 15.46 15.80 -17.31
N LYS A 534 14.20 16.01 -16.96
CA LYS A 534 13.47 17.25 -17.21
C LYS A 534 13.74 18.26 -16.09
N TRP A 535 13.97 19.51 -16.44
CA TRP A 535 14.33 20.57 -15.49
C TRP A 535 13.31 21.70 -15.53
N LEU A 536 12.74 22.05 -14.39
CA LEU A 536 11.84 23.22 -14.29
C LEU A 536 12.57 24.52 -14.63
N GLY A 537 13.87 24.64 -14.31
CA GLY A 537 14.69 25.79 -14.70
C GLY A 537 14.92 25.95 -16.22
N ASN A 538 14.53 24.97 -17.04
CA ASN A 538 14.56 25.10 -18.50
C ASN A 538 13.29 25.74 -19.08
N ILE A 539 12.26 25.96 -18.25
CA ILE A 539 11.05 26.68 -18.64
C ILE A 539 11.40 28.17 -18.77
N ARG A 540 11.08 28.75 -19.92
CA ARG A 540 11.23 30.19 -20.18
C ARG A 540 9.91 30.79 -20.63
N TYR A 541 9.77 32.09 -20.43
CA TYR A 541 8.63 32.88 -20.90
C TYR A 541 9.17 33.91 -21.90
N VAL A 542 9.24 33.54 -23.17
CA VAL A 542 9.80 34.36 -24.26
C VAL A 542 8.73 34.53 -25.33
N ASP A 543 8.67 35.71 -25.95
CA ASP A 543 7.67 36.07 -26.96
C ASP A 543 6.21 35.84 -26.51
N GLY A 544 5.93 36.09 -25.22
CA GLY A 544 4.61 35.94 -24.62
C GLY A 544 4.12 34.49 -24.46
N LYS A 545 5.01 33.49 -24.59
CA LYS A 545 4.66 32.07 -24.49
C LYS A 545 5.59 31.32 -23.53
N MET A 546 5.04 30.29 -22.88
CA MET A 546 5.85 29.30 -22.18
C MET A 546 6.60 28.44 -23.21
N THR A 547 7.92 28.45 -23.17
CA THR A 547 8.79 27.63 -24.01
C THR A 547 9.62 26.70 -23.14
N VAL A 548 9.85 25.48 -23.63
CA VAL A 548 10.67 24.49 -22.94
C VAL A 548 11.81 24.12 -23.87
N ASN A 549 13.03 24.51 -23.50
CA ASN A 549 14.22 24.04 -24.22
C ASN A 549 14.51 22.60 -23.84
N GLU A 550 13.89 21.67 -24.56
CA GLU A 550 14.26 20.27 -24.49
C GLU A 550 15.62 20.10 -25.17
N ARG A 551 16.68 19.86 -24.39
CA ARG A 551 17.89 19.29 -24.96
C ARG A 551 17.50 17.92 -25.52
N LYS A 552 17.36 17.81 -26.84
CA LYS A 552 17.34 16.51 -27.51
C LYS A 552 18.68 15.86 -27.21
N VAL A 553 18.72 15.00 -26.20
CA VAL A 553 19.89 14.17 -25.95
C VAL A 553 20.00 13.28 -27.18
N SER A 554 20.98 13.60 -28.03
CA SER A 554 21.36 12.74 -29.13
C SER A 554 22.03 11.52 -28.50
N SER A 555 21.26 10.49 -28.13
CA SER A 555 21.86 9.26 -27.60
C SER A 555 21.14 7.98 -28.02
N SER A 556 21.97 7.13 -28.61
CA SER A 556 21.81 5.76 -29.09
C SER A 556 20.99 5.56 -30.37
N GLN A 557 21.68 5.11 -31.42
CA GLN A 557 21.16 4.64 -32.71
C GLN A 557 20.28 3.37 -32.59
N ASN A 558 19.97 2.92 -31.37
CA ASN A 558 19.24 1.68 -31.16
C ASN A 558 17.75 1.99 -30.95
N PRO A 559 16.86 1.49 -31.83
CA PRO A 559 15.43 1.67 -31.66
C PRO A 559 14.96 1.06 -30.33
N CYS A 560 13.88 1.61 -29.78
CA CYS A 560 13.19 0.96 -28.66
C CYS A 560 12.71 -0.42 -29.16
N PRO A 561 12.88 -1.51 -28.38
CA PRO A 561 12.33 -2.82 -28.74
C PRO A 561 10.85 -2.72 -29.12
N HIS A 562 10.42 -3.47 -30.14
CA HIS A 562 9.08 -3.34 -30.72
C HIS A 562 8.00 -3.98 -29.83
N ASP A 563 8.33 -5.08 -29.16
CA ASP A 563 7.42 -5.78 -28.25
C ASP A 563 8.13 -6.39 -27.03
N TYR A 564 7.36 -7.05 -26.17
CA TYR A 564 7.86 -7.69 -24.94
C TYR A 564 8.79 -8.88 -25.21
N ASN A 565 8.60 -9.62 -26.30
CA ASN A 565 9.45 -10.77 -26.65
C ASN A 565 10.85 -10.31 -27.08
N ASP A 566 10.93 -9.22 -27.85
CA ASP A 566 12.19 -8.59 -28.23
C ASP A 566 12.99 -8.12 -27.01
N ILE A 567 12.30 -7.59 -26.00
CA ILE A 567 12.94 -7.18 -24.72
C ILE A 567 13.52 -8.40 -24.01
N LEU A 568 12.75 -9.50 -23.88
CA LEU A 568 13.22 -10.72 -23.23
C LEU A 568 14.40 -11.34 -24.00
N HIS A 569 14.37 -11.37 -25.33
CA HIS A 569 15.49 -11.85 -26.14
C HIS A 569 16.74 -10.97 -25.98
N THR A 570 16.57 -9.65 -25.99
CA THR A 570 17.66 -8.70 -25.74
C THR A 570 18.25 -8.88 -24.34
N ALA A 571 17.41 -9.10 -23.32
CA ALA A 571 17.84 -9.38 -21.96
C ALA A 571 18.69 -10.66 -21.88
N ARG A 572 18.30 -11.76 -22.53
CA ARG A 572 19.11 -13.00 -22.58
C ARG A 572 20.50 -12.72 -23.17
N ASN A 573 20.57 -11.93 -24.23
CA ASN A 573 21.84 -11.54 -24.84
C ASN A 573 22.70 -10.66 -23.93
N ILE A 574 22.10 -9.79 -23.14
CA ILE A 574 22.80 -8.96 -22.13
C ILE A 574 23.42 -9.87 -21.06
N PHE A 575 22.65 -10.80 -20.50
CA PHE A 575 23.16 -11.75 -19.49
C PHE A 575 24.24 -12.68 -20.04
N ASN A 576 24.07 -13.20 -21.26
CA ASN A 576 25.08 -14.07 -21.90
C ASN A 576 26.41 -13.36 -22.16
N LYS A 577 26.39 -12.05 -22.41
CA LYS A 577 27.61 -11.25 -22.64
C LYS A 577 28.31 -10.82 -21.35
N ALA A 578 27.66 -10.96 -20.19
CA ALA A 578 28.14 -10.46 -18.91
C ALA A 578 29.54 -10.99 -18.55
N ARG A 579 29.79 -12.29 -18.74
CA ARG A 579 31.12 -12.90 -18.50
C ARG A 579 32.22 -12.26 -19.33
N LYS A 580 31.95 -11.97 -20.61
CA LYS A 580 32.92 -11.32 -21.52
C LYS A 580 33.22 -9.88 -21.08
N ILE A 581 32.24 -9.17 -20.54
CA ILE A 581 32.42 -7.81 -20.00
C ILE A 581 33.24 -7.86 -18.71
N ALA A 582 32.94 -8.80 -17.81
CA ALA A 582 33.69 -9.01 -16.57
C ALA A 582 35.18 -9.26 -16.81
N VAL A 583 35.55 -10.05 -17.83
CA VAL A 583 36.97 -10.26 -18.24
C VAL A 583 37.65 -8.95 -18.66
N ARG A 584 36.92 -8.03 -19.31
CA ARG A 584 37.48 -6.80 -19.87
C ARG A 584 37.68 -5.69 -18.84
N HIS A 585 36.90 -5.72 -17.77
CA HIS A 585 36.86 -4.66 -16.76
C HIS A 585 37.02 -5.29 -15.36
N PRO A 586 38.25 -5.66 -14.97
CA PRO A 586 38.50 -6.19 -13.64
C PRO A 586 38.18 -5.14 -12.56
N LEU A 587 37.59 -5.59 -11.46
CA LEU A 587 37.24 -4.78 -10.29
C LEU A 587 38.26 -5.03 -9.17
N ALA A 588 38.53 -3.99 -8.38
CA ALA A 588 39.27 -4.13 -7.13
C ALA A 588 38.39 -4.80 -6.06
N ASP A 589 39.02 -5.37 -5.03
CA ASP A 589 38.30 -5.97 -3.90
C ASP A 589 37.56 -4.89 -3.09
N GLN A 590 36.23 -5.00 -3.09
CA GLN A 590 35.32 -4.07 -2.39
C GLN A 590 35.06 -4.47 -0.94
N CYS A 591 35.61 -5.59 -0.44
CA CYS A 591 35.52 -5.95 0.98
C CYS A 591 36.14 -4.88 1.88
N SER A 592 37.11 -4.11 1.36
CA SER A 592 37.76 -2.98 2.04
C SER A 592 36.80 -1.84 2.43
N MET A 593 35.59 -1.79 1.86
CA MET A 593 34.56 -0.82 2.24
C MET A 593 33.96 -1.09 3.62
N PHE A 594 34.18 -2.28 4.20
CA PHE A 594 33.59 -2.72 5.45
C PHE A 594 34.67 -2.96 6.50
N ASN A 595 34.46 -2.43 7.70
CA ASN A 595 35.17 -2.87 8.90
C ASN A 595 34.55 -4.16 9.46
N GLU A 596 35.18 -4.77 10.46
CA GLU A 596 34.74 -6.05 11.05
C GLU A 596 33.26 -6.03 11.51
N ARG A 597 32.81 -4.94 12.12
CA ARG A 597 31.42 -4.79 12.59
C ARG A 597 30.44 -4.69 11.42
N THR A 598 30.73 -3.82 10.46
CA THR A 598 29.86 -3.58 9.30
C THR A 598 29.85 -4.75 8.33
N ASP A 599 30.95 -5.50 8.22
CA ASP A 599 30.97 -6.70 7.40
C ASP A 599 30.04 -7.75 8.00
N LYS A 600 30.01 -7.97 9.33
CA LYS A 600 29.06 -8.92 9.98
C LYS A 600 27.59 -8.66 9.60
N LEU A 601 27.21 -7.39 9.42
CA LEU A 601 25.86 -6.95 9.03
C LEU A 601 25.61 -6.95 7.50
N ARG A 602 26.62 -7.21 6.67
CA ARG A 602 26.46 -7.29 5.22
C ARG A 602 25.66 -8.52 4.81
N TRP A 603 24.50 -8.30 4.19
CA TRP A 603 23.58 -9.35 3.77
C TRP A 603 23.57 -9.61 2.25
N PHE A 604 24.30 -8.82 1.46
CA PHE A 604 24.29 -8.87 -0.01
C PHE A 604 25.66 -9.11 -0.64
N MET A 605 25.65 -9.68 -1.84
CA MET A 605 26.84 -9.95 -2.68
C MET A 605 27.43 -8.64 -3.26
N LEU A 606 28.75 -8.53 -3.27
CA LEU A 606 29.48 -7.39 -3.86
C LEU A 606 29.81 -7.60 -5.35
N PRO A 607 29.90 -6.52 -6.15
CA PRO A 607 30.31 -6.57 -7.56
C PRO A 607 31.62 -7.35 -7.80
N SER A 608 32.63 -7.19 -6.94
CA SER A 608 33.89 -7.95 -7.02
C SER A 608 33.68 -9.46 -6.81
N GLU A 609 32.91 -9.85 -5.79
CA GLU A 609 32.59 -11.26 -5.50
C GLU A 609 31.83 -11.92 -6.67
N ALA A 610 30.90 -11.19 -7.30
CA ALA A 610 30.18 -11.68 -8.48
C ALA A 610 31.10 -11.83 -9.71
N GLN A 611 32.09 -10.94 -9.87
CA GLN A 611 33.06 -11.04 -10.95
C GLN A 611 33.92 -12.29 -10.80
N ASP A 612 34.44 -12.57 -9.60
CA ASP A 612 35.24 -13.76 -9.34
C ASP A 612 34.46 -15.04 -9.64
N LEU A 613 33.18 -15.09 -9.21
CA LEU A 613 32.27 -16.20 -9.53
C LEU A 613 32.07 -16.39 -11.04
N LEU A 614 31.87 -15.31 -11.81
CA LEU A 614 31.72 -15.37 -13.27
C LEU A 614 32.96 -15.89 -13.99
N LEU A 615 34.14 -15.57 -13.46
CA LEU A 615 35.42 -15.95 -14.03
C LEU A 615 35.85 -17.37 -13.64
N GLY A 616 35.07 -18.05 -12.80
CA GLY A 616 35.39 -19.39 -12.30
C GLY A 616 36.53 -19.39 -11.28
N GLN A 617 36.82 -18.23 -10.69
CA GLN A 617 37.71 -18.14 -9.54
C GLN A 617 36.92 -18.59 -8.30
N THR A 618 37.55 -19.35 -7.40
CA THR A 618 36.91 -19.80 -6.16
C THR A 618 37.04 -18.68 -5.14
N PRO A 619 36.03 -17.81 -4.95
CA PRO A 619 36.23 -16.62 -4.16
C PRO A 619 36.02 -16.98 -2.68
N LYS A 620 36.50 -16.12 -1.78
CA LYS A 620 36.00 -16.06 -0.40
C LYS A 620 34.56 -15.51 -0.37
N VAL A 621 33.64 -16.05 -1.18
CA VAL A 621 32.24 -15.59 -1.14
C VAL A 621 31.67 -16.02 0.19
N ARG A 622 31.25 -15.03 0.97
CA ARG A 622 30.57 -15.27 2.23
C ARG A 622 29.34 -16.14 2.00
N GLN A 623 29.18 -17.17 2.82
CA GLN A 623 28.02 -18.07 2.73
C GLN A 623 26.96 -17.78 3.80
N THR A 624 27.28 -16.93 4.77
CA THR A 624 26.40 -16.54 5.88
C THR A 624 25.81 -15.17 5.64
N VAL A 625 24.53 -15.02 5.97
CA VAL A 625 23.80 -13.74 5.99
C VAL A 625 23.33 -13.50 7.43
N PRO A 626 23.21 -12.23 7.88
CA PRO A 626 22.86 -11.90 9.25
C PRO A 626 21.41 -12.23 9.62
N PHE A 627 20.53 -12.41 8.64
CA PHE A 627 19.12 -12.75 8.85
C PHE A 627 18.64 -13.75 7.79
N ALA A 628 17.55 -14.45 8.11
CA ALA A 628 16.87 -15.37 7.21
C ALA A 628 15.38 -15.03 7.17
N PRO A 629 14.80 -14.74 5.99
CA PRO A 629 13.38 -14.46 5.87
C PRO A 629 12.50 -15.54 6.52
N ALA A 630 11.41 -15.12 7.15
CA ALA A 630 10.53 -16.01 7.90
C ALA A 630 9.87 -17.08 6.99
N GLU A 631 9.79 -18.32 7.48
CA GLU A 631 9.08 -19.40 6.81
C GLU A 631 7.59 -19.42 7.19
N TYR A 632 6.70 -19.44 6.19
CA TYR A 632 5.26 -19.57 6.38
C TYR A 632 4.82 -21.01 6.05
N CYS A 633 4.06 -21.66 6.95
CA CYS A 633 3.63 -23.05 6.76
C CYS A 633 2.60 -23.18 5.62
N GLU A 634 2.76 -24.20 4.77
CA GLU A 634 1.71 -24.64 3.86
C GLU A 634 0.78 -25.62 4.57
N ARG A 635 -0.55 -25.47 4.43
CA ARG A 635 -1.43 -26.64 4.55
C ARG A 635 -1.18 -27.54 3.34
N THR A 636 -0.27 -28.49 3.47
CA THR A 636 -0.32 -29.68 2.63
C THR A 636 -1.59 -30.45 3.02
N ASN A 637 -2.45 -30.78 2.05
CA ASN A 637 -3.57 -31.70 2.26
C ASN A 637 -3.03 -33.11 2.49
N THR A 638 -2.44 -33.34 3.67
CA THR A 638 -2.00 -34.65 4.15
C THR A 638 -2.57 -34.80 5.54
N THR A 639 -3.54 -35.69 5.65
CA THR A 639 -4.13 -36.18 6.91
C THR A 639 -3.04 -36.46 7.94
N PRO A 640 -3.14 -35.95 9.18
CA PRO A 640 -2.09 -36.17 10.16
C PRO A 640 -2.10 -37.64 10.58
N THR A 641 -1.02 -38.35 10.25
CA THR A 641 -0.70 -39.63 10.88
C THR A 641 -0.15 -39.31 12.28
N PRO A 642 -0.64 -39.92 13.37
CA PRO A 642 -0.13 -39.62 14.69
C PRO A 642 1.28 -40.17 14.86
N LEU A 643 2.24 -39.28 15.14
CA LEU A 643 3.59 -39.65 15.54
C LEU A 643 3.54 -40.24 16.96
N LEU A 644 3.87 -41.53 17.06
CA LEU A 644 4.13 -42.24 18.31
C LEU A 644 5.45 -41.75 18.92
N SER A 645 5.39 -41.24 20.16
CA SER A 645 6.54 -40.97 21.02
C SER A 645 7.21 -42.26 21.48
N PRO A 646 8.55 -42.29 21.69
CA PRO A 646 9.25 -43.48 22.18
C PRO A 646 9.02 -43.69 23.69
N PRO A 647 9.13 -44.92 24.21
CA PRO A 647 8.79 -45.23 25.59
C PRO A 647 9.94 -44.89 26.55
N LEU A 648 9.63 -44.11 27.59
CA LEU A 648 10.41 -44.10 28.83
C LEU A 648 9.79 -45.11 29.79
N GLY A 649 10.56 -46.17 30.07
CA GLY A 649 10.19 -47.18 31.04
C GLY A 649 10.41 -46.72 32.47
N GLY A 650 9.60 -47.30 33.36
CA GLY A 650 10.05 -47.67 34.71
C GLY A 650 9.40 -46.91 35.87
N GLY A 651 8.37 -47.53 36.46
CA GLY A 651 8.41 -47.79 37.90
C GLY A 651 7.48 -47.01 38.83
N CYS A 652 6.28 -47.57 39.02
CA CYS A 652 5.59 -47.86 40.29
C CYS A 652 5.32 -46.75 41.34
N VAL A 653 4.01 -46.52 41.60
CA VAL A 653 3.22 -46.85 42.82
C VAL A 653 2.13 -45.77 43.06
N SER A 654 0.86 -46.19 43.04
CA SER A 654 -0.35 -45.45 43.48
C SER A 654 -0.65 -45.73 44.97
N PRO A 655 -1.75 -45.25 45.60
CA PRO A 655 -2.72 -44.20 45.26
C PRO A 655 -3.00 -43.21 46.44
N ASP A 656 -3.77 -42.13 46.22
CA ASP A 656 -5.02 -41.88 46.96
C ASP A 656 -5.64 -40.47 46.76
N LEU A 657 -6.94 -40.51 46.46
CA LEU A 657 -8.06 -39.69 46.99
C LEU A 657 -8.28 -38.21 46.60
N ILE A 658 -9.39 -38.04 45.84
CA ILE A 658 -10.59 -37.23 46.11
C ILE A 658 -11.03 -36.33 44.96
N SER A 659 -12.24 -36.66 44.47
CA SER A 659 -13.07 -35.98 43.49
C SER A 659 -13.54 -34.60 43.96
N ILE A 660 -13.87 -33.70 43.03
CA ILE A 660 -15.20 -33.08 42.91
C ILE A 660 -15.35 -32.52 41.48
N ALA A 661 -16.53 -32.75 40.94
CA ALA A 661 -16.96 -32.57 39.57
C ALA A 661 -17.35 -31.12 39.21
N SER A 662 -17.13 -30.72 37.96
CA SER A 662 -18.21 -30.48 36.98
C SER A 662 -17.67 -29.71 35.77
N SER A 663 -17.58 -30.40 34.63
CA SER A 663 -17.29 -29.80 33.33
C SER A 663 -18.46 -30.09 32.40
N GLN A 664 -19.17 -29.05 31.98
CA GLN A 664 -20.01 -29.11 30.79
C GLN A 664 -19.25 -28.45 29.64
N GLN A 665 -18.93 -29.28 28.66
CA GLN A 665 -18.29 -28.94 27.41
C GLN A 665 -19.24 -28.10 26.54
N PHE A 666 -18.76 -26.98 26.01
CA PHE A 666 -19.30 -26.37 24.79
C PHE A 666 -18.25 -26.49 23.69
N SER A 667 -18.60 -27.24 22.65
CA SER A 667 -17.84 -27.43 21.43
C SER A 667 -17.85 -26.15 20.58
N ARG A 668 -16.66 -25.67 20.22
CA ARG A 668 -16.44 -24.53 19.32
C ARG A 668 -16.60 -24.97 17.86
N HIS A 669 -17.57 -24.40 17.16
CA HIS A 669 -17.65 -24.46 15.71
C HIS A 669 -16.88 -23.28 15.10
N ASN A 670 -15.72 -23.58 14.50
CA ASN A 670 -15.12 -22.75 13.47
C ASN A 670 -15.79 -23.07 12.13
N SER A 671 -15.91 -22.05 11.28
CA SER A 671 -16.48 -22.03 9.91
C SER A 671 -17.99 -21.75 9.80
N LEU A 672 -18.32 -20.51 9.45
CA LEU A 672 -19.54 -20.15 8.74
C LEU A 672 -19.15 -19.75 7.32
N SER A 673 -19.02 -20.75 6.45
CA SER A 673 -18.92 -20.54 5.00
C SER A 673 -19.56 -21.70 4.24
N ALA A 674 -20.89 -21.77 4.28
CA ALA A 674 -21.75 -22.40 3.26
C ALA A 674 -23.20 -22.27 3.72
N LEU A 675 -23.98 -21.41 3.07
CA LEU A 675 -25.44 -21.44 3.17
C LEU A 675 -25.97 -21.77 1.78
N ASP A 676 -26.26 -23.06 1.59
CA ASP A 676 -27.00 -23.58 0.44
C ASP A 676 -28.44 -23.09 0.49
N ILE A 677 -28.84 -22.31 -0.51
CA ILE A 677 -30.23 -21.90 -0.73
C ILE A 677 -30.99 -23.07 -1.36
N LYS A 678 -31.76 -23.80 -0.56
CA LYS A 678 -32.82 -24.68 -1.09
C LYS A 678 -34.07 -23.86 -1.38
N ILE A 679 -34.34 -23.68 -2.67
CA ILE A 679 -35.63 -23.23 -3.20
C ILE A 679 -36.69 -24.29 -2.86
N LYS A 680 -37.72 -23.91 -2.11
CA LYS A 680 -39.00 -24.63 -2.06
C LYS A 680 -40.05 -23.78 -2.76
N ASN A 681 -40.47 -24.25 -3.93
CA ASN A 681 -41.81 -23.99 -4.44
C ASN A 681 -42.82 -24.64 -3.49
N ASP A 682 -43.88 -23.92 -3.14
CA ASP A 682 -45.25 -24.44 -3.24
C ASP A 682 -46.29 -23.33 -2.96
N LYS A 683 -47.15 -23.15 -3.98
CA LYS A 683 -48.53 -22.63 -4.05
C LYS A 683 -48.91 -21.31 -3.38
#